data_AF-A0A2P2JZF9-F1
#
_entry.id   AF-A0A2P2JZF9-F1
#
_cell.length_a   1.000
_cell.length_b   1.000
_cell.length_c   1.000
_cell.angle_alpha   90.00
_cell.angle_beta   90.00
_cell.angle_gamma   90.00
#
_symmetry.space_group_name_H-M   'P 1'
#
loop_
_entity.id
_entity.type
_entity.pdbx_description
1 polymer ?
#
loop_
_entity_poly.entity_id
_entity_poly.type
_entity_poly.pdbx_seq_one_letter_code
_entity_poly.pdbx_strand_id
1 'polypeptide(L)'
;MGNQEIMQISAAVDTHASMCNGAILQLRDNFEEKENGGVDDLLIGLDSYLEDINNHLIISRMVSESVMKGMISAVEQETTEKISEKEKELARLEEMLHLFHVVADEKEQVRHSLPSHQPKGGKCEQCPSYADILIEHDKLEKSLGDLGIAAKKLVKKVKIEIDKIKGSFSMRRIGSNSELVGLSGLLQEKASDKWVDVDRMLDALRTSLDFVQSQASNIVHLSKSVLCNWQQDREFQAEIEEMVMKNCFRSLQEQFEQRIWDQNASPSGNESANWLEKIKEISSLCQELDTISKSLSAPDSGQLTSHSSLEHRRVSGNHLSSTTLPLEGNDKLDESIPSPENFDLARLNHLSREDLATHFKGEMIEMKRHHELKLHEITEAYFTLKREYLKERDSLPVKKDKEFDLLRKKIPEVILKLDVILVENEKVPAVGNNLETLHNMKNRLDILLSENLQLRDLVTDRKKEIKCLSSHVSDAAEKISTHALAEASLSKRIMNLQSVIQDAHIEESICEGLFSLLLKELVGQIKCFCQEANMEFDVSHGTHEILFRKVAQTLEPSSKVEIADSDMESVAMQGLCEVIFKEALKQAMEEITNLNLKFINEKEVRSSLEMEKLEKEKAFILNMAEKKELEQELLLLKVKVDEKDKVLHETANALTKEKEKFNLTSQELDSLRNQASQQQVLIMQRNEEVKVVKGNLTEALDKIKLYEEEICKYREELGLVTKRLLVADEEKCKLLAVAQETQDALSLMEESARQHRRQMDSIISLIHELSTAFFDFEGRALEDIWGKNLRLKNLSCQVSSLAGKANKLRRTGLLYKQRLERKCCDLQKAEAEVCCNFYIFWGCSDIWILMSCGLSIVLKCLLDEFDAIVGFDILGAIY
;
A
#
# COMPACT_ATOMS: atom_id res chain seq x y z
N MET A 1 9.37 13.16 -40.38
CA MET A 1 10.52 14.04 -40.07
C MET A 1 10.46 14.29 -38.57
N GLY A 2 11.47 13.99 -37.76
CA GLY A 2 12.70 13.23 -37.99
C GLY A 2 13.40 13.05 -36.65
N ASN A 3 13.79 11.82 -36.29
CA ASN A 3 14.48 11.54 -35.03
C ASN A 3 15.93 12.01 -35.13
N GLN A 4 16.36 12.93 -34.25
CA GLN A 4 17.76 13.06 -33.87
C GLN A 4 17.87 13.74 -32.50
N GLU A 5 19.00 13.54 -31.81
CA GLU A 5 19.36 14.17 -30.52
C GLU A 5 18.71 13.63 -29.23
N ILE A 6 18.66 12.30 -29.10
CA ILE A 6 18.98 11.65 -27.81
C ILE A 6 20.42 11.14 -27.89
N MET A 7 21.42 12.03 -27.74
CA MET A 7 22.82 11.63 -27.50
C MET A 7 23.76 12.78 -27.07
N GLN A 8 23.56 13.43 -25.90
CA GLN A 8 24.63 14.28 -25.30
C GLN A 8 24.52 14.71 -23.82
N ILE A 9 24.02 13.89 -22.87
CA ILE A 9 24.35 14.07 -21.43
C ILE A 9 24.52 12.70 -20.74
N SER A 10 25.61 11.99 -21.07
CA SER A 10 25.99 10.73 -20.37
C SER A 10 27.49 10.42 -20.48
N ALA A 11 28.35 11.42 -20.25
CA ALA A 11 29.81 11.27 -20.33
C ALA A 11 30.56 12.30 -19.47
N ALA A 12 30.45 12.22 -18.13
CA ALA A 12 31.25 13.03 -17.20
C ALA A 12 31.31 12.46 -15.76
N VAL A 13 31.25 11.13 -15.60
CA VAL A 13 31.55 10.42 -14.33
C VAL A 13 32.39 9.19 -14.70
N ASP A 14 33.28 8.77 -13.80
CA ASP A 14 34.22 7.65 -13.91
C ASP A 14 35.40 7.79 -14.90
N THR A 15 36.41 8.58 -14.50
CA THR A 15 37.81 8.17 -14.67
C THR A 15 38.75 8.88 -13.69
N HIS A 16 39.79 8.18 -13.22
CA HIS A 16 40.87 8.60 -12.30
C HIS A 16 40.75 8.28 -10.80
N ALA A 17 40.58 6.99 -10.50
CA ALA A 17 41.30 6.34 -9.40
C ALA A 17 42.40 5.42 -9.96
N SER A 18 43.60 5.96 -10.24
CA SER A 18 44.87 5.20 -10.31
C SER A 18 46.08 6.11 -10.63
N MET A 19 47.24 5.71 -10.12
CA MET A 19 48.60 6.18 -10.43
C MET A 19 48.99 7.62 -10.03
N CYS A 20 49.75 7.73 -8.92
CA CYS A 20 51.09 8.32 -8.95
C CYS A 20 51.90 7.97 -7.68
N ASN A 21 52.49 6.77 -7.68
CA ASN A 21 53.66 6.48 -6.83
C ASN A 21 54.92 6.93 -7.58
N GLY A 22 55.82 7.65 -6.91
CA GLY A 22 57.23 7.77 -7.33
C GLY A 22 57.78 9.18 -7.50
N ALA A 23 58.39 9.71 -6.43
CA ALA A 23 59.46 10.70 -6.50
C ALA A 23 60.26 10.78 -5.18
N ILE A 24 60.85 9.67 -4.73
CA ILE A 24 61.99 9.72 -3.80
C ILE A 24 63.25 9.76 -4.66
N LEU A 25 64.01 10.86 -4.63
CA LEU A 25 65.48 10.87 -4.66
C LEU A 25 66.09 12.28 -4.57
N GLN A 26 67.11 12.40 -3.71
CA GLN A 26 68.18 13.41 -3.69
C GLN A 26 67.82 14.85 -3.32
N LEU A 27 68.07 15.19 -2.06
CA LEU A 27 69.31 15.92 -1.73
C LEU A 27 69.85 15.47 -0.37
N ARG A 28 71.16 15.29 -0.30
CA ARG A 28 71.92 14.81 0.86
C ARG A 28 72.90 15.91 1.29
N ASP A 29 73.17 15.97 2.58
CA ASP A 29 74.24 16.71 3.26
C ASP A 29 74.30 18.23 3.00
N ASN A 30 73.92 18.99 4.02
CA ASN A 30 74.91 19.83 4.71
C ASN A 30 74.54 19.93 6.20
N PHE A 31 75.44 19.46 7.07
CA PHE A 31 75.44 19.80 8.48
C PHE A 31 75.98 21.23 8.65
N GLU A 32 75.19 22.12 9.24
CA GLU A 32 75.74 23.14 10.13
C GLU A 32 74.95 23.12 11.43
N GLU A 33 75.66 22.93 12.55
CA GLU A 33 75.10 23.05 13.88
C GLU A 33 74.76 24.53 14.16
N LYS A 34 73.48 24.84 14.33
CA LYS A 34 73.07 25.99 15.16
C LYS A 34 71.99 25.57 16.14
N GLU A 35 72.45 25.34 17.36
CA GLU A 35 71.64 25.25 18.56
C GLU A 35 70.84 26.56 18.79
N ASN A 36 69.63 26.41 19.35
CA ASN A 36 68.74 27.45 19.87
C ASN A 36 68.13 28.49 18.89
N GLY A 37 66.86 28.25 18.55
CA GLY A 37 65.91 29.30 18.15
C GLY A 37 64.63 28.75 17.48
N GLY A 38 63.45 29.05 18.04
CA GLY A 38 62.19 29.05 17.27
C GLY A 38 61.34 27.76 17.26
N VAL A 39 60.85 27.30 18.42
CA VAL A 39 59.60 26.50 18.43
C VAL A 39 58.41 27.35 17.93
N ASP A 40 58.50 28.67 18.11
CA ASP A 40 57.51 29.66 17.67
C ASP A 40 57.35 29.72 16.14
N ASP A 41 58.41 29.57 15.33
CA ASP A 41 58.30 29.67 13.86
C ASP A 41 57.49 28.52 13.24
N LEU A 42 57.54 27.32 13.84
CA LEU A 42 56.69 26.17 13.45
C LEU A 42 55.23 26.36 13.89
N LEU A 43 55.00 27.01 15.04
CA LEU A 43 53.67 27.38 15.52
C LEU A 43 53.03 28.46 14.62
N ILE A 44 53.78 29.52 14.28
CA ILE A 44 53.33 30.59 13.40
C ILE A 44 52.97 30.05 12.00
N GLY A 45 53.74 29.09 11.48
CA GLY A 45 53.41 28.40 10.22
C GLY A 45 52.12 27.57 10.30
N LEU A 46 51.86 26.94 11.45
CA LEU A 46 50.63 26.16 11.66
C LEU A 46 49.40 27.06 11.83
N ASP A 47 49.53 28.15 12.60
CA ASP A 47 48.49 29.15 12.80
C ASP A 47 48.12 29.84 11.47
N SER A 48 49.12 30.19 10.64
CA SER A 48 48.88 30.72 9.29
C SER A 48 48.09 29.75 8.40
N TYR A 49 48.37 28.44 8.51
CA TYR A 49 47.68 27.42 7.72
C TYR A 49 46.25 27.16 8.21
N LEU A 50 46.03 27.20 9.53
CA LEU A 50 44.70 27.12 10.13
C LEU A 50 43.85 28.36 9.80
N GLU A 51 44.46 29.55 9.79
CA GLU A 51 43.80 30.79 9.40
C GLU A 51 43.44 30.82 7.91
N ASP A 52 44.30 30.29 7.02
CA ASP A 52 43.95 30.11 5.60
C ASP A 52 42.78 29.13 5.42
N ILE A 53 42.74 28.01 6.15
CA ILE A 53 41.59 27.08 6.16
C ILE A 53 40.31 27.77 6.64
N ASN A 54 40.41 28.58 7.71
CA ASN A 54 39.29 29.33 8.26
C ASN A 54 38.76 30.37 7.26
N ASN A 55 39.65 31.12 6.61
CA ASN A 55 39.31 32.05 5.53
C ASN A 55 38.66 31.34 4.34
N HIS A 56 39.17 30.17 3.93
CA HIS A 56 38.59 29.39 2.84
C HIS A 56 37.19 28.83 3.21
N LEU A 57 36.97 28.47 4.48
CA LEU A 57 35.65 28.09 5.01
C LEU A 57 34.68 29.28 5.03
N ILE A 58 35.13 30.47 5.46
CA ILE A 58 34.33 31.71 5.45
C ILE A 58 33.93 32.07 4.01
N ILE A 59 34.86 32.02 3.06
CA ILE A 59 34.59 32.27 1.64
C ILE A 59 33.61 31.22 1.08
N SER A 60 33.85 29.93 1.33
CA SER A 60 32.95 28.84 0.91
C SER A 60 31.53 29.01 1.46
N ARG A 61 31.41 29.44 2.72
CA ARG A 61 30.14 29.77 3.36
C ARG A 61 29.47 30.99 2.73
N MET A 62 30.19 32.09 2.53
CA MET A 62 29.66 33.30 1.88
C MET A 62 29.20 33.03 0.45
N VAL A 63 29.93 32.23 -0.32
CA VAL A 63 29.54 31.83 -1.68
C VAL A 63 28.30 30.94 -1.61
N SER A 64 28.24 29.96 -0.71
CA SER A 64 27.08 29.09 -0.54
C SER A 64 25.82 29.85 -0.11
N GLU A 65 25.93 30.77 0.85
CA GLU A 65 24.84 31.65 1.28
C GLU A 65 24.40 32.60 0.15
N SER A 66 25.34 33.09 -0.68
CA SER A 66 25.02 33.94 -1.83
C SER A 66 24.31 33.18 -2.96
N VAL A 67 24.75 31.94 -3.27
CA VAL A 67 24.09 31.07 -4.26
C VAL A 67 22.70 30.68 -3.77
N MET A 68 22.57 30.25 -2.50
CA MET A 68 21.28 29.90 -1.91
C MET A 68 20.32 31.10 -1.91
N LYS A 69 20.79 32.30 -1.57
CA LYS A 69 20.00 33.53 -1.64
C LYS A 69 19.58 33.87 -3.07
N GLY A 70 20.47 33.70 -4.05
CA GLY A 70 20.15 33.87 -5.47
C GLY A 70 19.06 32.90 -5.96
N MET A 71 19.13 31.64 -5.55
CA MET A 71 18.09 30.64 -5.83
C MET A 71 16.75 30.98 -5.16
N ILE A 72 16.77 31.39 -3.89
CA ILE A 72 15.55 31.80 -3.17
C ILE A 72 14.90 32.99 -3.86
N SER A 73 15.65 34.05 -4.19
CA SER A 73 15.09 35.22 -4.87
C SER A 73 14.58 34.92 -6.29
N ALA A 74 15.18 33.96 -7.01
CA ALA A 74 14.65 33.50 -8.29
C ALA A 74 13.30 32.77 -8.13
N VAL A 75 13.16 31.92 -7.10
CA VAL A 75 11.90 31.23 -6.77
C VAL A 75 10.83 32.20 -6.25
N GLU A 76 11.21 33.20 -5.44
CA GLU A 76 10.31 34.28 -5.02
C GLU A 76 9.80 35.08 -6.24
N GLN A 77 10.66 35.38 -7.22
CA GLN A 77 10.24 36.03 -8.45
C GLN A 77 9.30 35.14 -9.29
N GLU A 78 9.63 33.88 -9.52
CA GLU A 78 8.78 32.96 -10.28
C GLU A 78 7.40 32.74 -9.62
N THR A 79 7.37 32.65 -8.28
CA THR A 79 6.11 32.49 -7.53
C THR A 79 5.26 33.77 -7.53
N THR A 80 5.86 34.95 -7.40
CA THR A 80 5.12 36.23 -7.51
C THR A 80 4.59 36.48 -8.91
N GLU A 81 5.32 36.11 -9.97
CA GLU A 81 4.83 36.16 -11.35
C GLU A 81 3.63 35.21 -11.57
N LYS A 82 3.70 33.96 -11.09
CA LYS A 82 2.58 33.01 -11.15
C LYS A 82 1.35 33.45 -10.34
N ILE A 83 1.55 34.06 -9.18
CA ILE A 83 0.46 34.65 -8.39
C ILE A 83 -0.21 35.78 -9.18
N SER A 84 0.56 36.70 -9.77
CA SER A 84 0.00 37.80 -10.57
C SER A 84 -0.74 37.31 -11.84
N GLU A 85 -0.30 36.20 -12.43
CA GLU A 85 -1.04 35.56 -13.53
C GLU A 85 -2.39 34.99 -13.06
N LYS A 86 -2.41 34.29 -11.91
CA LYS A 86 -3.65 33.76 -11.32
C LYS A 86 -4.60 34.85 -10.79
N GLU A 87 -4.09 35.97 -10.30
CA GLU A 87 -4.92 37.13 -9.93
C GLU A 87 -5.61 37.75 -11.17
N LYS A 88 -4.93 37.81 -12.32
CA LYS A 88 -5.55 38.25 -13.60
C LYS A 88 -6.60 37.27 -14.12
N GLU A 89 -6.42 35.96 -13.88
CA GLU A 89 -7.42 34.94 -14.20
C GLU A 89 -8.65 35.06 -13.29
N LEU A 90 -8.45 35.26 -11.98
CA LEU A 90 -9.52 35.51 -11.02
C LEU A 90 -10.31 36.78 -11.34
N ALA A 91 -9.64 37.88 -11.72
CA ALA A 91 -10.33 39.12 -12.12
C ALA A 91 -11.25 38.91 -13.34
N ARG A 92 -10.83 38.10 -14.32
CA ARG A 92 -11.69 37.73 -15.47
C ARG A 92 -12.87 36.85 -15.07
N LEU A 93 -12.67 35.93 -14.14
CA LEU A 93 -13.74 35.09 -13.58
C LEU A 93 -14.75 35.93 -12.79
N GLU A 94 -14.29 36.91 -12.02
CA GLU A 94 -15.12 37.84 -11.26
C GLU A 94 -15.93 38.78 -12.17
N GLU A 95 -15.32 39.31 -13.24
CA GLU A 95 -16.00 40.09 -14.28
C GLU A 95 -17.09 39.28 -14.99
N MET A 96 -16.81 38.00 -15.30
CA MET A 96 -17.79 37.06 -15.84
C MET A 96 -18.94 36.77 -14.84
N LEU A 97 -18.64 36.66 -13.55
CA LEU A 97 -19.64 36.40 -12.50
C LEU A 97 -20.54 37.61 -12.25
N HIS A 98 -19.99 38.83 -12.34
CA HIS A 98 -20.78 40.06 -12.33
C HIS A 98 -21.78 40.13 -13.50
N LEU A 99 -21.41 39.64 -14.68
CA LEU A 99 -22.30 39.58 -15.85
C LEU A 99 -23.54 38.68 -15.59
N PHE A 100 -23.39 37.62 -14.80
CA PHE A 100 -24.52 36.77 -14.37
C PHE A 100 -25.38 37.43 -13.29
N HIS A 101 -24.82 38.27 -12.42
CA HIS A 101 -25.55 38.91 -11.33
C HIS A 101 -26.56 39.96 -11.83
N VAL A 102 -26.24 40.69 -12.91
CA VAL A 102 -27.13 41.70 -13.53
C VAL A 102 -28.44 41.09 -14.06
N VAL A 103 -28.51 39.77 -14.27
CA VAL A 103 -29.72 39.05 -14.72
C VAL A 103 -30.49 38.41 -13.55
N ALA A 104 -29.92 38.42 -12.33
CA ALA A 104 -30.54 37.83 -11.14
C ALA A 104 -31.46 38.81 -10.39
N ASP A 105 -31.15 40.10 -10.40
CA ASP A 105 -31.81 41.13 -9.57
C ASP A 105 -33.30 41.38 -9.93
N GLU A 106 -33.75 40.99 -11.12
CA GLU A 106 -35.18 41.05 -11.50
C GLU A 106 -35.98 39.78 -11.09
N LYS A 107 -35.35 38.76 -10.48
CA LYS A 107 -35.99 37.46 -10.17
C LYS A 107 -36.31 37.21 -8.70
N GLU A 108 -36.11 38.16 -7.79
CA GLU A 108 -36.47 37.95 -6.38
C GLU A 108 -37.99 37.91 -6.10
N GLN A 109 -38.83 38.44 -7.00
CA GLN A 109 -40.26 38.59 -6.73
C GLN A 109 -41.13 37.33 -7.01
N VAL A 110 -40.54 36.21 -7.44
CA VAL A 110 -41.28 34.97 -7.81
C VAL A 110 -40.82 33.73 -7.01
N ARG A 111 -40.19 33.90 -5.84
CA ARG A 111 -39.74 32.80 -4.97
C ARG A 111 -40.77 32.28 -3.94
N HIS A 112 -42.06 32.56 -4.13
CA HIS A 112 -43.13 32.13 -3.22
C HIS A 112 -44.24 31.32 -3.92
N SER A 113 -43.90 30.19 -4.57
CA SER A 113 -44.82 29.03 -4.76
C SER A 113 -44.15 27.83 -5.47
N LEU A 114 -43.42 26.98 -4.74
CA LEU A 114 -43.46 25.52 -4.94
C LEU A 114 -42.82 24.81 -3.72
N PRO A 115 -43.45 23.76 -3.13
CA PRO A 115 -42.90 23.10 -1.94
C PRO A 115 -41.81 22.09 -2.27
N SER A 116 -40.82 22.01 -1.37
CA SER A 116 -39.75 21.01 -1.39
C SER A 116 -40.30 19.58 -1.31
N HIS A 117 -39.98 18.76 -2.31
CA HIS A 117 -40.12 17.30 -2.23
C HIS A 117 -38.73 16.64 -2.31
N GLN A 118 -38.34 15.95 -1.25
CA GLN A 118 -37.24 14.99 -1.28
C GLN A 118 -37.59 13.82 -2.22
N PRO A 119 -36.70 13.39 -3.13
CA PRO A 119 -36.90 12.16 -3.88
C PRO A 119 -36.59 10.94 -3.01
N LYS A 120 -37.64 10.24 -2.56
CA LYS A 120 -37.51 8.83 -2.18
C LYS A 120 -37.42 7.99 -3.46
N GLY A 121 -36.56 6.98 -3.45
CA GLY A 121 -36.19 6.22 -4.65
C GLY A 121 -37.38 5.57 -5.36
N GLY A 122 -37.37 5.65 -6.69
CA GLY A 122 -38.35 5.00 -7.54
C GLY A 122 -38.21 5.43 -9.00
N LYS A 123 -37.70 4.50 -9.83
CA LYS A 123 -37.49 4.62 -11.29
C LYS A 123 -36.31 5.52 -11.70
N CYS A 124 -35.50 4.97 -12.60
CA CYS A 124 -34.57 5.75 -13.40
C CYS A 124 -35.40 6.51 -14.45
N GLU A 125 -35.72 7.77 -14.17
CA GLU A 125 -35.97 8.71 -15.26
C GLU A 125 -34.66 8.81 -16.04
N GLN A 126 -34.69 8.33 -17.29
CA GLN A 126 -33.56 8.44 -18.18
C GLN A 126 -33.28 9.93 -18.36
N CYS A 127 -32.14 10.39 -17.82
CA CYS A 127 -31.61 11.69 -18.18
C CYS A 127 -31.49 11.72 -19.72
N PRO A 128 -32.04 12.74 -20.39
CA PRO A 128 -32.01 12.82 -21.85
C PRO A 128 -30.56 12.72 -22.33
N SER A 129 -30.36 12.04 -23.45
CA SER A 129 -29.03 11.91 -24.07
C SER A 129 -28.47 13.30 -24.37
N TYR A 130 -27.15 13.47 -24.36
CA TYR A 130 -26.50 14.70 -24.84
C TYR A 130 -27.00 15.09 -26.25
N ALA A 131 -27.27 14.09 -27.11
CA ALA A 131 -27.89 14.28 -28.40
C ALA A 131 -29.31 14.88 -28.32
N ASP A 132 -30.14 14.43 -27.36
CA ASP A 132 -31.49 14.94 -27.16
C ASP A 132 -31.46 16.40 -26.68
N ILE A 133 -30.53 16.75 -25.77
CA ILE A 133 -30.37 18.12 -25.27
C ILE A 133 -29.91 19.06 -26.39
N LEU A 134 -28.99 18.63 -27.26
CA LEU A 134 -28.60 19.38 -28.47
C LEU A 134 -29.77 19.59 -29.44
N ILE A 135 -30.57 18.53 -29.68
CA ILE A 135 -31.76 18.59 -30.54
C ILE A 135 -32.82 19.55 -29.98
N GLU A 136 -33.03 19.57 -28.65
CA GLU A 136 -33.87 20.57 -27.98
C GLU A 136 -33.33 22.00 -28.18
N HIS A 137 -32.01 22.17 -28.11
CA HIS A 137 -31.35 23.48 -28.27
C HIS A 137 -31.47 24.03 -29.71
N ASP A 138 -31.34 23.18 -30.72
CA ASP A 138 -31.53 23.53 -32.14
C ASP A 138 -33.01 23.86 -32.45
N LYS A 139 -33.97 23.15 -31.84
CA LYS A 139 -35.40 23.50 -31.90
C LYS A 139 -35.67 24.87 -31.27
N LEU A 140 -35.05 25.16 -30.13
CA LEU A 140 -35.22 26.45 -29.44
C LEU A 140 -34.70 27.61 -30.30
N GLU A 141 -33.49 27.48 -30.86
CA GLU A 141 -32.88 28.46 -31.78
C GLU A 141 -33.80 28.74 -32.98
N LYS A 142 -34.32 27.68 -33.61
CA LYS A 142 -35.27 27.78 -34.73
C LYS A 142 -36.58 28.46 -34.32
N SER A 143 -37.17 28.09 -33.19
CA SER A 143 -38.42 28.66 -32.69
C SER A 143 -38.31 30.17 -32.38
N LEU A 144 -37.15 30.61 -31.88
CA LEU A 144 -36.83 32.01 -31.65
C LEU A 144 -36.69 32.79 -32.97
N GLY A 145 -36.10 32.16 -33.99
CA GLY A 145 -36.05 32.68 -35.36
C GLY A 145 -37.45 32.92 -35.94
N ASP A 146 -38.31 31.89 -35.87
CA ASP A 146 -39.70 31.95 -36.37
C ASP A 146 -40.54 33.00 -35.61
N LEU A 147 -40.38 33.09 -34.28
CA LEU A 147 -41.03 34.11 -33.45
C LEU A 147 -40.60 35.53 -33.82
N GLY A 148 -39.31 35.75 -34.06
CA GLY A 148 -38.79 37.04 -34.51
C GLY A 148 -39.31 37.45 -35.89
N ILE A 149 -39.42 36.50 -36.83
CA ILE A 149 -40.05 36.72 -38.14
C ILE A 149 -41.53 37.10 -37.97
N ALA A 150 -42.26 36.41 -37.10
CA ALA A 150 -43.67 36.71 -36.81
C ALA A 150 -43.84 38.11 -36.18
N ALA A 151 -43.03 38.47 -35.18
CA ALA A 151 -43.05 39.78 -34.55
C ALA A 151 -42.72 40.92 -35.55
N LYS A 152 -41.70 40.73 -36.40
CA LYS A 152 -41.36 41.68 -37.49
C LYS A 152 -42.49 41.84 -38.50
N LYS A 153 -43.24 40.76 -38.79
CA LYS A 153 -44.43 40.78 -39.66
C LYS A 153 -45.59 41.57 -39.02
N LEU A 154 -45.79 41.45 -37.71
CA LEU A 154 -46.79 42.24 -36.96
C LEU A 154 -46.44 43.74 -36.98
N VAL A 155 -45.19 44.12 -36.68
CA VAL A 155 -44.75 45.53 -36.75
C VAL A 155 -44.92 46.12 -38.16
N LYS A 156 -44.59 45.34 -39.21
CA LYS A 156 -44.87 45.75 -40.61
C LYS A 156 -46.37 45.95 -40.87
N LYS A 157 -47.24 45.08 -40.35
CA LYS A 157 -48.70 45.19 -40.52
C LYS A 157 -49.26 46.43 -39.81
N VAL A 158 -48.76 46.75 -38.62
CA VAL A 158 -49.12 47.96 -37.88
C VAL A 158 -48.69 49.23 -38.63
N LYS A 159 -47.46 49.27 -39.19
CA LYS A 159 -47.01 50.42 -39.99
C LYS A 159 -47.90 50.64 -41.23
N ILE A 160 -48.24 49.58 -41.97
CA ILE A 160 -49.18 49.64 -43.11
C ILE A 160 -50.56 50.19 -42.70
N GLU A 161 -51.10 49.80 -41.55
CA GLU A 161 -52.42 50.29 -41.12
C GLU A 161 -52.37 51.77 -40.69
N ILE A 162 -51.28 52.19 -40.05
CA ILE A 162 -51.01 53.59 -39.74
C ILE A 162 -50.82 54.43 -41.01
N ASP A 163 -50.13 53.92 -42.03
CA ASP A 163 -49.99 54.59 -43.32
C ASP A 163 -51.35 54.81 -44.04
N LYS A 164 -52.28 53.83 -43.96
CA LYS A 164 -53.66 54.01 -44.47
C LYS A 164 -54.41 55.09 -43.71
N ILE A 165 -54.30 55.12 -42.38
CA ILE A 165 -54.94 56.14 -41.53
C ILE A 165 -54.38 57.52 -41.89
N LYS A 166 -53.04 57.64 -42.01
CA LYS A 166 -52.31 58.85 -42.41
C LYS A 166 -52.76 59.36 -43.79
N GLY A 167 -52.95 58.47 -44.76
CA GLY A 167 -53.52 58.81 -46.07
C GLY A 167 -54.99 59.23 -46.04
N SER A 168 -55.79 58.69 -45.10
CA SER A 168 -57.22 59.00 -44.98
C SER A 168 -57.50 60.41 -44.44
N PHE A 169 -56.53 61.05 -43.77
CA PHE A 169 -56.66 62.43 -43.27
C PHE A 169 -56.38 63.52 -44.33
N SER A 170 -56.01 63.18 -45.57
CA SER A 170 -55.88 64.16 -46.66
C SER A 170 -57.26 64.56 -47.19
N MET A 171 -57.97 65.43 -46.46
CA MET A 171 -59.34 65.82 -46.78
C MET A 171 -59.42 66.52 -48.15
N ARG A 172 -60.18 65.91 -49.07
CA ARG A 172 -60.40 66.37 -50.45
C ARG A 172 -60.99 67.79 -50.45
N ARG A 173 -60.17 68.78 -50.78
CA ARG A 173 -60.59 70.18 -50.93
C ARG A 173 -61.39 70.36 -52.23
N ILE A 174 -62.72 70.29 -52.15
CA ILE A 174 -63.63 70.82 -53.18
C ILE A 174 -63.94 72.27 -52.78
N GLY A 175 -63.67 73.21 -53.67
CA GLY A 175 -63.63 74.63 -53.33
C GLY A 175 -64.94 75.40 -53.51
N SER A 176 -65.04 76.54 -52.84
CA SER A 176 -65.65 77.76 -53.38
C SER A 176 -65.09 78.99 -52.64
N ASN A 177 -65.19 80.16 -53.27
CA ASN A 177 -64.57 81.40 -52.79
C ASN A 177 -65.32 82.01 -51.60
N SER A 178 -64.57 82.46 -50.58
CA SER A 178 -64.84 83.71 -49.88
C SER A 178 -63.59 84.15 -49.11
N GLU A 179 -63.28 85.44 -49.17
CA GLU A 179 -62.25 86.04 -48.32
C GLU A 179 -62.74 86.06 -46.86
N LEU A 180 -61.97 85.48 -45.95
CA LEU A 180 -61.79 86.08 -44.62
C LEU A 180 -60.44 85.66 -44.01
N VAL A 181 -59.81 86.63 -43.35
CA VAL A 181 -58.45 86.55 -42.83
C VAL A 181 -58.34 85.65 -41.60
N GLY A 182 -57.28 84.83 -41.57
CA GLY A 182 -56.61 84.41 -40.34
C GLY A 182 -57.31 83.35 -39.48
N LEU A 183 -56.90 82.08 -39.66
CA LEU A 183 -56.72 81.08 -38.57
C LEU A 183 -56.20 79.70 -39.05
N SER A 184 -56.20 79.42 -40.36
CA SER A 184 -55.89 78.09 -40.91
C SER A 184 -54.45 77.57 -40.70
N GLY A 185 -53.50 78.38 -40.21
CA GLY A 185 -52.11 77.94 -40.02
C GLY A 185 -51.87 77.06 -38.78
N LEU A 186 -52.63 77.27 -37.69
CA LEU A 186 -52.26 76.79 -36.35
C LEU A 186 -52.73 75.37 -35.99
N LEU A 187 -53.55 74.74 -36.84
CA LEU A 187 -54.14 73.42 -36.60
C LEU A 187 -53.56 72.30 -37.48
N GLN A 188 -52.99 72.62 -38.65
CA GLN A 188 -52.53 71.61 -39.61
C GLN A 188 -51.09 71.14 -39.32
N GLU A 189 -50.23 72.02 -38.81
CA GLU A 189 -48.82 71.72 -38.48
C GLU A 189 -48.73 70.75 -37.28
N LYS A 190 -49.44 71.03 -36.19
CA LYS A 190 -49.50 70.19 -34.96
C LYS A 190 -50.06 68.77 -35.16
N ALA A 191 -50.67 68.47 -36.30
CA ALA A 191 -51.12 67.11 -36.64
C ALA A 191 -50.04 66.32 -37.40
N SER A 192 -49.20 67.01 -38.20
CA SER A 192 -48.09 66.41 -38.94
C SER A 192 -47.01 65.86 -38.02
N ASP A 193 -46.55 66.68 -37.07
CA ASP A 193 -45.43 66.34 -36.17
C ASP A 193 -45.73 65.10 -35.33
N LYS A 194 -46.98 64.94 -34.89
CA LYS A 194 -47.44 63.76 -34.12
C LYS A 194 -47.31 62.46 -34.90
N TRP A 195 -47.49 62.46 -36.23
CA TRP A 195 -47.28 61.26 -37.05
C TRP A 195 -45.80 60.97 -37.26
N VAL A 196 -44.93 62.00 -37.30
CA VAL A 196 -43.47 61.82 -37.32
C VAL A 196 -42.99 61.18 -36.03
N ASP A 197 -43.54 61.57 -34.87
CA ASP A 197 -43.23 60.93 -33.59
C ASP A 197 -43.75 59.49 -33.52
N VAL A 198 -44.94 59.18 -34.07
CA VAL A 198 -45.45 57.80 -34.18
C VAL A 198 -44.57 56.93 -35.08
N ASP A 199 -44.12 57.45 -36.23
CA ASP A 199 -43.17 56.76 -37.10
C ASP A 199 -41.84 56.50 -36.38
N ARG A 200 -41.33 57.48 -35.64
CA ARG A 200 -40.11 57.37 -34.82
C ARG A 200 -40.27 56.32 -33.71
N MET A 201 -41.43 56.25 -33.06
CA MET A 201 -41.73 55.21 -32.06
C MET A 201 -41.82 53.81 -32.68
N LEU A 202 -42.39 53.68 -33.89
CA LEU A 202 -42.45 52.39 -34.59
C LEU A 202 -41.07 51.90 -35.02
N ASP A 203 -40.22 52.79 -35.52
CA ASP A 203 -38.87 52.43 -35.92
C ASP A 203 -37.98 52.18 -34.69
N ALA A 204 -38.19 52.90 -33.57
CA ALA A 204 -37.59 52.58 -32.27
C ALA A 204 -38.05 51.20 -31.74
N LEU A 205 -39.35 50.89 -31.82
CA LEU A 205 -39.90 49.57 -31.46
C LEU A 205 -39.31 48.45 -32.32
N ARG A 206 -39.09 48.69 -33.62
CA ARG A 206 -38.37 47.77 -34.49
C ARG A 206 -36.93 47.56 -34.01
N THR A 207 -36.17 48.63 -33.74
CA THR A 207 -34.79 48.49 -33.27
C THR A 207 -34.69 47.78 -31.91
N SER A 208 -35.64 48.00 -30.99
CA SER A 208 -35.71 47.28 -29.72
C SER A 208 -36.05 45.80 -29.92
N LEU A 209 -36.94 45.47 -30.86
CA LEU A 209 -37.26 44.09 -31.22
C LEU A 209 -36.07 43.37 -31.88
N ASP A 210 -35.34 44.06 -32.76
CA ASP A 210 -34.10 43.57 -33.37
C ASP A 210 -33.01 43.32 -32.31
N PHE A 211 -32.85 44.25 -31.36
CA PHE A 211 -31.93 44.11 -30.22
C PHE A 211 -32.29 42.91 -29.34
N VAL A 212 -33.55 42.79 -28.91
CA VAL A 212 -34.02 41.66 -28.09
C VAL A 212 -33.88 40.32 -28.82
N GLN A 213 -34.17 40.27 -30.13
CA GLN A 213 -33.95 39.04 -30.92
C GLN A 213 -32.46 38.68 -30.99
N SER A 214 -31.56 39.66 -31.19
CA SER A 214 -30.12 39.42 -31.20
C SER A 214 -29.59 38.99 -29.83
N GLN A 215 -30.06 39.61 -28.74
CA GLN A 215 -29.66 39.24 -27.38
C GLN A 215 -30.13 37.83 -27.02
N ALA A 216 -31.38 37.47 -27.33
CA ALA A 216 -31.89 36.12 -27.10
C ALA A 216 -31.15 35.07 -27.95
N SER A 217 -30.80 35.38 -29.21
CA SER A 217 -29.99 34.49 -30.06
C SER A 217 -28.58 34.30 -29.51
N ASN A 218 -27.94 35.37 -29.01
CA ASN A 218 -26.63 35.30 -28.36
C ASN A 218 -26.67 34.45 -27.07
N ILE A 219 -27.73 34.57 -26.25
CA ILE A 219 -27.92 33.77 -25.04
C ILE A 219 -28.04 32.28 -25.40
N VAL A 220 -28.84 31.93 -26.42
CA VAL A 220 -28.99 30.55 -26.90
C VAL A 220 -27.67 29.99 -27.47
N HIS A 221 -26.89 30.81 -28.18
CA HIS A 221 -25.59 30.39 -28.68
C HIS A 221 -24.54 30.23 -27.56
N LEU A 222 -24.58 31.08 -26.53
CA LEU A 222 -23.71 30.98 -25.36
C LEU A 222 -24.02 29.72 -24.53
N SER A 223 -25.30 29.42 -24.26
CA SER A 223 -25.65 28.19 -23.52
C SER A 223 -25.31 26.92 -24.29
N LYS A 224 -25.42 26.92 -25.63
CA LYS A 224 -24.93 25.84 -26.50
C LYS A 224 -23.41 25.66 -26.39
N SER A 225 -22.65 26.77 -26.40
CA SER A 225 -21.18 26.75 -26.21
C SER A 225 -20.77 26.20 -24.83
N VAL A 226 -21.43 26.67 -23.76
CA VAL A 226 -21.20 26.19 -22.39
C VAL A 226 -21.51 24.70 -22.25
N LEU A 227 -22.58 24.21 -22.88
CA LEU A 227 -22.94 22.80 -22.89
C LEU A 227 -21.89 21.94 -23.61
N CYS A 228 -21.34 22.41 -24.74
CA CYS A 228 -20.26 21.72 -25.46
C CYS A 228 -18.95 21.71 -24.65
N ASN A 229 -18.59 22.81 -24.00
CA ASN A 229 -17.41 22.86 -23.12
C ASN A 229 -17.56 21.89 -21.93
N TRP A 230 -18.72 21.90 -21.26
CA TRP A 230 -19.01 20.97 -20.16
C TRP A 230 -18.92 19.49 -20.59
N GLN A 231 -19.31 19.18 -21.83
CA GLN A 231 -19.16 17.83 -22.39
C GLN A 231 -17.68 17.48 -22.66
N GLN A 232 -16.86 18.43 -23.14
CA GLN A 232 -15.42 18.23 -23.30
C GLN A 232 -14.72 18.04 -21.95
N ASP A 233 -15.07 18.84 -20.93
CA ASP A 233 -14.55 18.68 -19.56
C ASP A 233 -14.90 17.30 -18.98
N ARG A 234 -16.12 16.81 -19.26
CA ARG A 234 -16.58 15.46 -18.87
C ARG A 234 -15.83 14.34 -19.59
N GLU A 235 -15.53 14.51 -20.88
CA GLU A 235 -14.74 13.55 -21.66
C GLU A 235 -13.28 13.53 -21.18
N PHE A 236 -12.69 14.71 -20.93
CA PHE A 236 -11.34 14.85 -20.39
C PHE A 236 -11.22 14.30 -18.96
N GLN A 237 -12.24 14.52 -18.12
CA GLN A 237 -12.31 13.90 -16.79
C GLN A 237 -12.37 12.37 -16.90
N ALA A 238 -13.17 11.82 -17.82
CA ALA A 238 -13.24 10.36 -18.02
C ALA A 238 -11.92 9.78 -18.55
N GLU A 239 -11.20 10.51 -19.41
CA GLU A 239 -9.86 10.12 -19.88
C GLU A 239 -8.82 10.16 -18.75
N ILE A 240 -8.85 11.17 -17.88
CA ILE A 240 -8.02 11.24 -16.66
C ILE A 240 -8.37 10.07 -15.72
N GLU A 241 -9.65 9.78 -15.50
CA GLU A 241 -10.09 8.67 -14.65
C GLU A 241 -9.64 7.31 -15.24
N GLU A 242 -9.73 7.10 -16.55
CA GLU A 242 -9.18 5.92 -17.23
C GLU A 242 -7.66 5.84 -17.05
N MET A 243 -6.93 6.93 -17.27
CA MET A 243 -5.47 6.99 -17.11
C MET A 243 -5.04 6.71 -15.66
N VAL A 244 -5.72 7.30 -14.68
CA VAL A 244 -5.46 7.08 -13.24
C VAL A 244 -5.76 5.63 -12.88
N MET A 245 -6.92 5.08 -13.27
CA MET A 245 -7.23 3.67 -13.02
C MET A 245 -6.19 2.74 -13.66
N LYS A 246 -5.80 2.99 -14.91
CA LYS A 246 -4.80 2.22 -15.65
C LYS A 246 -3.42 2.26 -14.99
N ASN A 247 -3.00 3.43 -14.49
CA ASN A 247 -1.75 3.57 -13.74
C ASN A 247 -1.83 2.91 -12.36
N CYS A 248 -2.96 3.00 -11.66
CA CYS A 248 -3.19 2.27 -10.40
C CYS A 248 -3.13 0.75 -10.60
N PHE A 249 -3.80 0.22 -11.62
CA PHE A 249 -3.73 -1.21 -11.96
C PHE A 249 -2.31 -1.65 -12.35
N ARG A 250 -1.61 -0.84 -13.16
CA ARG A 250 -0.22 -1.10 -13.53
C ARG A 250 0.70 -1.11 -12.32
N SER A 251 0.66 -0.08 -11.47
CA SER A 251 1.48 -0.01 -10.26
C SER A 251 1.16 -1.15 -9.29
N LEU A 252 -0.11 -1.54 -9.16
CA LEU A 252 -0.51 -2.69 -8.35
C LEU A 252 0.04 -4.00 -8.91
N GLN A 253 -0.01 -4.19 -10.24
CA GLN A 253 0.57 -5.35 -10.92
C GLN A 253 2.11 -5.38 -10.74
N GLU A 254 2.80 -4.27 -11.00
CA GLU A 254 4.24 -4.12 -10.80
C GLU A 254 4.64 -4.41 -9.34
N GLN A 255 3.87 -3.93 -8.36
CA GLN A 255 4.09 -4.24 -6.94
C GLN A 255 3.85 -5.72 -6.60
N PHE A 256 2.89 -6.40 -7.24
CA PHE A 256 2.69 -7.84 -7.06
C PHE A 256 3.81 -8.65 -7.71
N GLU A 257 4.22 -8.30 -8.93
CA GLU A 257 5.34 -8.94 -9.62
C GLU A 257 6.65 -8.73 -8.86
N GLN A 258 6.97 -7.50 -8.43
CA GLN A 258 8.10 -7.18 -7.57
C GLN A 258 8.08 -8.01 -6.29
N ARG A 259 6.94 -8.08 -5.59
CA ARG A 259 6.81 -8.89 -4.36
C ARG A 259 7.03 -10.39 -4.60
N ILE A 260 6.59 -10.92 -5.74
CA ILE A 260 6.84 -12.31 -6.13
C ILE A 260 8.33 -12.52 -6.46
N TRP A 261 8.96 -11.58 -7.17
CA TRP A 261 10.40 -11.63 -7.45
C TRP A 261 11.24 -11.52 -6.18
N ASP A 262 10.92 -10.62 -5.27
CA ASP A 262 11.62 -10.44 -3.98
C ASP A 262 11.46 -11.69 -3.09
N GLN A 263 10.28 -12.31 -3.07
CA GLN A 263 10.05 -13.58 -2.35
C GLN A 263 10.83 -14.75 -2.95
N ASN A 264 10.97 -14.81 -4.27
CA ASN A 264 11.71 -15.85 -4.99
C ASN A 264 13.23 -15.60 -5.02
N ALA A 265 13.69 -14.35 -4.88
CA ALA A 265 15.09 -13.96 -4.84
C ALA A 265 15.69 -14.03 -3.42
N SER A 266 14.84 -13.95 -2.38
CA SER A 266 15.24 -14.31 -1.02
C SER A 266 15.66 -15.81 -0.96
N PRO A 267 16.74 -16.18 -0.25
CA PRO A 267 17.25 -17.55 -0.15
C PRO A 267 16.35 -18.53 0.66
N SER A 268 15.05 -18.26 0.74
CA SER A 268 14.02 -19.06 1.43
C SER A 268 13.88 -20.51 0.90
N GLY A 269 14.34 -20.75 -0.33
CA GLY A 269 14.50 -22.11 -0.88
C GLY A 269 15.39 -23.00 0.00
N ASN A 270 16.43 -22.46 0.62
CA ASN A 270 17.28 -23.20 1.56
C ASN A 270 16.62 -23.33 2.95
N GLU A 271 15.82 -22.36 3.38
CA GLU A 271 15.15 -22.43 4.68
C GLU A 271 14.10 -23.55 4.71
N SER A 272 13.31 -23.73 3.64
CA SER A 272 12.32 -24.82 3.58
C SER A 272 12.96 -26.22 3.62
N ALA A 273 14.14 -26.39 3.01
CA ALA A 273 14.90 -27.64 3.07
C ALA A 273 15.49 -27.87 4.48
N ASN A 274 16.07 -26.83 5.09
CA ASN A 274 16.63 -26.85 6.44
C ASN A 274 15.55 -27.13 7.51
N TRP A 275 14.32 -26.61 7.33
CA TRP A 275 13.17 -26.97 8.18
C TRP A 275 12.75 -28.44 8.04
N LEU A 276 12.74 -28.99 6.83
CA LEU A 276 12.43 -30.42 6.61
C LEU A 276 13.51 -31.34 7.22
N GLU A 277 14.77 -30.90 7.18
CA GLU A 277 15.90 -31.60 7.81
C GLU A 277 15.77 -31.59 9.34
N LYS A 278 15.47 -30.43 9.95
CA LYS A 278 15.17 -30.32 11.39
C LYS A 278 13.98 -31.17 11.84
N ILE A 279 12.93 -31.29 11.03
CA ILE A 279 11.80 -32.19 11.34
C ILE A 279 12.24 -33.66 11.35
N LYS A 280 13.15 -34.06 10.44
CA LYS A 280 13.74 -35.41 10.46
C LYS A 280 14.66 -35.63 11.66
N GLU A 281 15.47 -34.64 12.05
CA GLU A 281 16.31 -34.69 13.24
C GLU A 281 15.46 -34.86 14.52
N ILE A 282 14.37 -34.09 14.67
CA ILE A 282 13.43 -34.25 15.78
C ILE A 282 12.80 -35.65 15.78
N SER A 283 12.45 -36.20 14.62
CA SER A 283 11.93 -37.56 14.51
C SER A 283 12.96 -38.64 14.89
N SER A 284 14.24 -38.48 14.52
CA SER A 284 15.34 -39.34 14.98
C SER A 284 15.51 -39.26 16.50
N LEU A 285 15.50 -38.03 17.03
CA LEU A 285 15.64 -37.78 18.47
C LEU A 285 14.51 -38.42 19.29
N CYS A 286 13.26 -38.40 18.80
CA CYS A 286 12.15 -39.14 19.42
C CYS A 286 12.42 -40.65 19.45
N GLN A 287 12.92 -41.24 18.36
CA GLN A 287 13.24 -42.67 18.30
C GLN A 287 14.40 -43.07 19.21
N GLU A 288 15.42 -42.21 19.32
CA GLU A 288 16.56 -42.39 20.23
C GLU A 288 16.12 -42.29 21.70
N LEU A 289 15.32 -41.27 22.06
CA LEU A 289 14.74 -41.14 23.41
C LEU A 289 13.83 -42.32 23.77
N ASP A 290 13.00 -42.80 22.84
CA ASP A 290 12.14 -43.97 23.05
C ASP A 290 12.97 -45.26 23.25
N THR A 291 14.06 -45.41 22.48
CA THR A 291 15.02 -46.52 22.68
C THR A 291 15.66 -46.46 24.06
N ILE A 292 16.09 -45.28 24.51
CA ILE A 292 16.64 -45.05 25.86
C ILE A 292 15.56 -45.32 26.94
N SER A 293 14.32 -44.88 26.72
CA SER A 293 13.16 -45.11 27.61
C SER A 293 12.90 -46.61 27.82
N LYS A 294 12.95 -47.39 26.74
CA LYS A 294 12.82 -48.85 26.76
C LYS A 294 13.99 -49.51 27.49
N SER A 295 15.23 -49.06 27.25
CA SER A 295 16.41 -49.55 27.98
C SER A 295 16.34 -49.26 29.49
N LEU A 296 15.82 -48.09 29.89
CA LEU A 296 15.62 -47.71 31.29
C LEU A 296 14.43 -48.44 31.96
N SER A 297 13.63 -49.18 31.21
CA SER A 297 12.42 -49.86 31.71
C SER A 297 12.58 -51.37 31.90
N ALA A 298 13.77 -51.94 31.61
CA ALA A 298 14.07 -53.34 31.90
C ALA A 298 14.25 -53.57 33.42
N PRO A 299 13.56 -54.54 34.02
CA PRO A 299 13.75 -54.88 35.43
C PRO A 299 14.97 -55.79 35.62
N ASP A 300 15.88 -55.40 36.52
CA ASP A 300 16.98 -56.26 37.01
C ASP A 300 16.41 -57.44 37.83
N SER A 301 16.00 -58.52 37.16
CA SER A 301 15.80 -59.81 37.83
C SER A 301 17.17 -60.45 38.07
N GLY A 302 17.74 -60.22 39.25
CA GLY A 302 19.09 -60.67 39.57
C GLY A 302 19.24 -62.19 39.59
N GLN A 303 20.18 -62.72 38.79
CA GLN A 303 20.74 -64.05 39.02
C GLN A 303 22.20 -64.11 38.57
N LEU A 304 23.11 -64.32 39.53
CA LEU A 304 24.54 -64.49 39.29
C LEU A 304 24.82 -65.92 38.79
N THR A 305 25.11 -66.08 37.49
CA THR A 305 25.81 -67.27 36.98
C THR A 305 26.77 -66.92 35.84
N SER A 306 28.07 -66.97 36.18
CA SER A 306 29.19 -67.51 35.39
C SER A 306 29.18 -67.47 33.85
N HIS A 307 30.25 -66.87 33.31
CA HIS A 307 31.03 -67.32 32.15
C HIS A 307 30.45 -68.46 31.27
N SER A 308 30.09 -68.16 30.02
CA SER A 308 30.78 -68.75 28.84
C SER A 308 30.17 -68.30 27.51
N SER A 309 31.06 -68.20 26.51
CA SER A 309 30.84 -68.40 25.07
C SER A 309 29.50 -68.01 24.41
N LEU A 310 29.56 -67.05 23.47
CA LEU A 310 28.89 -67.26 22.19
C LEU A 310 29.91 -67.14 21.05
N GLU A 311 30.11 -68.25 20.36
CA GLU A 311 30.99 -68.37 19.21
C GLU A 311 30.49 -67.61 17.97
N HIS A 312 31.45 -67.04 17.25
CA HIS A 312 31.54 -67.00 15.79
C HIS A 312 30.31 -66.57 14.93
N ARG A 313 30.49 -65.41 14.28
CA ARG A 313 30.59 -65.42 12.81
C ARG A 313 31.80 -64.60 12.34
N ARG A 314 32.47 -65.09 11.30
CA ARG A 314 33.84 -64.74 10.90
C ARG A 314 33.88 -63.65 9.82
N VAL A 315 35.04 -62.97 9.72
CA VAL A 315 35.90 -62.71 8.53
C VAL A 315 36.78 -61.50 8.90
N SER A 316 38.00 -61.70 9.43
CA SER A 316 39.26 -62.03 8.73
C SER A 316 40.04 -60.78 8.30
N GLY A 317 41.17 -60.51 8.96
CA GLY A 317 42.11 -59.44 8.59
C GLY A 317 43.14 -59.17 9.68
N ASN A 318 44.35 -59.75 9.55
CA ASN A 318 45.47 -59.49 10.45
C ASN A 318 46.09 -58.11 10.16
N HIS A 319 46.62 -57.40 11.16
CA HIS A 319 48.07 -57.23 11.34
C HIS A 319 48.44 -56.29 12.51
N LEU A 320 49.63 -56.55 13.05
CA LEU A 320 50.34 -55.84 14.12
C LEU A 320 50.50 -54.32 13.85
N SER A 321 50.40 -53.48 14.88
CA SER A 321 51.59 -52.82 15.49
C SER A 321 51.26 -51.77 16.57
N SER A 322 52.07 -51.80 17.63
CA SER A 322 52.60 -50.71 18.46
C SER A 322 51.89 -49.35 18.59
N THR A 323 51.53 -49.06 19.84
CA THR A 323 51.99 -47.90 20.65
C THR A 323 51.66 -46.46 20.23
N THR A 324 51.23 -45.73 21.27
CA THR A 324 51.44 -44.29 21.58
C THR A 324 50.20 -43.41 21.46
N LEU A 325 49.63 -43.06 22.62
CA LEU A 325 49.06 -41.73 22.84
C LEU A 325 49.80 -41.11 24.04
N PRO A 326 50.19 -39.82 23.96
CA PRO A 326 50.98 -39.17 25.00
C PRO A 326 50.10 -38.64 26.12
N LEU A 327 50.66 -38.58 27.33
CA LEU A 327 50.11 -37.82 28.45
C LEU A 327 51.24 -37.00 29.07
N GLU A 328 51.18 -35.68 28.88
CA GLU A 328 52.10 -34.68 29.40
C GLU A 328 51.23 -33.64 30.13
N GLY A 329 51.10 -33.77 31.46
CA GLY A 329 51.64 -32.81 32.43
C GLY A 329 50.51 -31.88 32.93
N ASN A 330 50.49 -31.22 34.08
CA ASN A 330 51.23 -31.29 35.36
C ASN A 330 50.19 -30.89 36.46
N ASP A 331 50.39 -30.87 37.78
CA ASP A 331 51.59 -30.81 38.64
C ASP A 331 51.24 -31.37 40.07
N LYS A 332 52.11 -31.15 41.07
CA LYS A 332 51.87 -31.20 42.53
C LYS A 332 51.40 -32.51 43.18
N LEU A 333 52.37 -33.25 43.73
CA LEU A 333 52.40 -33.41 45.20
C LEU A 333 53.84 -33.57 45.70
N ASP A 334 54.15 -32.79 46.74
CA ASP A 334 55.42 -32.78 47.47
C ASP A 334 55.37 -33.90 48.52
N GLU A 335 56.29 -34.87 48.46
CA GLU A 335 56.53 -35.75 49.60
C GLU A 335 57.99 -36.25 49.63
N SER A 336 58.68 -35.91 50.72
CA SER A 336 60.10 -36.15 50.93
C SER A 336 60.43 -37.65 51.09
N ILE A 337 61.41 -38.13 50.33
CA ILE A 337 62.00 -39.47 50.50
C ILE A 337 62.73 -39.54 51.85
N PRO A 338 62.39 -40.46 52.78
CA PRO A 338 63.18 -40.69 53.98
C PRO A 338 64.41 -41.52 53.65
N SER A 339 65.61 -40.93 53.83
CA SER A 339 66.88 -41.66 53.82
C SER A 339 66.95 -42.65 54.99
N PRO A 340 67.34 -43.92 54.79
CA PRO A 340 67.56 -44.85 55.89
C PRO A 340 68.96 -44.63 56.51
N GLU A 341 69.03 -43.76 57.52
CA GLU A 341 70.25 -43.59 58.33
C GLU A 341 70.42 -44.71 59.37
N ASN A 342 71.69 -44.98 59.73
CA ASN A 342 72.17 -45.85 60.81
C ASN A 342 72.30 -47.36 60.53
N PHE A 343 73.26 -47.74 59.68
CA PHE A 343 74.01 -49.00 59.88
C PHE A 343 75.30 -48.71 60.67
N ASP A 344 75.35 -49.17 61.93
CA ASP A 344 76.53 -49.01 62.81
C ASP A 344 77.65 -49.99 62.42
N LEU A 345 78.45 -49.58 61.43
CA LEU A 345 79.51 -50.38 60.81
C LEU A 345 80.57 -50.88 61.79
N ALA A 346 80.68 -50.29 62.99
CA ALA A 346 81.64 -50.68 64.01
C ALA A 346 81.35 -52.07 64.60
N ARG A 347 80.09 -52.52 64.63
CA ARG A 347 79.68 -53.74 65.33
C ARG A 347 79.80 -55.03 64.49
N LEU A 348 79.92 -54.94 63.17
CA LEU A 348 80.01 -56.10 62.27
C LEU A 348 81.41 -56.71 62.15
N ASN A 349 82.48 -55.96 62.45
CA ASN A 349 83.87 -56.37 62.20
C ASN A 349 84.42 -57.46 63.15
N HIS A 350 83.57 -58.06 63.98
CA HIS A 350 83.96 -59.04 65.03
C HIS A 350 83.20 -60.38 64.93
N LEU A 351 82.29 -60.52 63.96
CA LEU A 351 81.47 -61.71 63.76
C LEU A 351 82.11 -62.63 62.71
N SER A 352 81.96 -63.95 62.87
CA SER A 352 82.39 -64.90 61.83
C SER A 352 81.52 -64.75 60.57
N ARG A 353 81.96 -65.33 59.43
CA ARG A 353 81.20 -65.23 58.17
C ARG A 353 79.81 -65.87 58.30
N GLU A 354 79.72 -66.95 59.05
CA GLU A 354 78.48 -67.67 59.37
C GLU A 354 77.59 -66.86 60.33
N ASP A 355 78.17 -66.16 61.32
CA ASP A 355 77.44 -65.29 62.24
C ASP A 355 76.94 -63.99 61.58
N LEU A 356 77.70 -63.46 60.61
CA LEU A 356 77.26 -62.33 59.79
C LEU A 356 76.04 -62.72 58.93
N ALA A 357 76.05 -63.93 58.38
CA ALA A 357 74.94 -64.46 57.60
C ALA A 357 73.70 -64.74 58.45
N THR A 358 73.85 -65.19 59.70
CA THR A 358 72.71 -65.32 60.63
C THR A 358 72.22 -63.98 61.15
N HIS A 359 73.09 -62.99 61.38
CA HIS A 359 72.69 -61.61 61.70
C HIS A 359 71.82 -61.01 60.59
N PHE A 360 72.33 -60.92 59.36
CA PHE A 360 71.56 -60.37 58.23
C PHE A 360 70.29 -61.19 57.93
N LYS A 361 70.30 -62.50 58.15
CA LYS A 361 69.09 -63.33 58.01
C LYS A 361 68.06 -63.03 59.12
N GLY A 362 68.49 -62.80 60.36
CA GLY A 362 67.63 -62.36 61.45
C GLY A 362 67.06 -60.95 61.23
N GLU A 363 67.90 -60.03 60.74
CA GLU A 363 67.54 -58.65 60.41
C GLU A 363 66.58 -58.59 59.20
N MET A 364 66.79 -59.42 58.17
CA MET A 364 65.82 -59.63 57.09
C MET A 364 64.50 -60.22 57.60
N ILE A 365 64.53 -61.12 58.59
CA ILE A 365 63.31 -61.69 59.19
C ILE A 365 62.57 -60.62 60.01
N GLU A 366 63.26 -59.78 60.78
CA GLU A 366 62.65 -58.64 61.48
C GLU A 366 62.11 -57.58 60.52
N MET A 367 62.86 -57.19 59.48
CA MET A 367 62.36 -56.29 58.43
C MET A 367 61.14 -56.86 57.72
N LYS A 368 61.16 -58.16 57.39
CA LYS A 368 60.02 -58.86 56.79
C LYS A 368 58.82 -58.86 57.74
N ARG A 369 59.02 -59.17 59.02
CA ARG A 369 57.97 -59.18 60.04
C ARG A 369 57.39 -57.78 60.27
N HIS A 370 58.22 -56.74 60.23
CA HIS A 370 57.78 -55.35 60.33
C HIS A 370 57.00 -54.91 59.08
N HIS A 371 57.42 -55.33 57.89
CA HIS A 371 56.68 -55.09 56.65
C HIS A 371 55.34 -55.85 56.61
N GLU A 372 55.31 -57.12 57.04
CA GLU A 372 54.08 -57.91 57.18
C GLU A 372 53.12 -57.30 58.21
N LEU A 373 53.65 -56.77 59.32
CA LEU A 373 52.85 -56.06 60.33
C LEU A 373 52.31 -54.73 59.80
N LYS A 374 53.10 -53.95 59.07
CA LYS A 374 52.65 -52.69 58.44
C LYS A 374 51.66 -52.93 57.29
N LEU A 375 51.82 -54.01 56.53
CA LEU A 375 50.81 -54.48 55.59
C LEU A 375 49.53 -54.91 56.31
N HIS A 376 49.64 -55.55 57.48
CA HIS A 376 48.48 -55.91 58.29
C HIS A 376 47.75 -54.66 58.82
N GLU A 377 48.46 -53.66 59.33
CA GLU A 377 47.90 -52.36 59.74
C GLU A 377 47.21 -51.63 58.57
N ILE A 378 47.86 -51.53 57.40
CA ILE A 378 47.24 -50.92 56.20
C ILE A 378 46.01 -51.72 55.74
N THR A 379 46.07 -53.05 55.84
CA THR A 379 44.95 -53.94 55.49
C THR A 379 43.79 -53.81 56.49
N GLU A 380 44.07 -53.68 57.79
CA GLU A 380 43.04 -53.46 58.81
C GLU A 380 42.47 -52.04 58.71
N ALA A 381 43.30 -51.02 58.44
CA ALA A 381 42.85 -49.67 58.15
C ALA A 381 41.94 -49.65 56.91
N TYR A 382 42.30 -50.37 55.84
CA TYR A 382 41.45 -50.55 54.65
C TYR A 382 40.14 -51.29 54.98
N PHE A 383 40.16 -52.35 55.78
CA PHE A 383 38.94 -53.06 56.21
C PHE A 383 38.11 -52.28 57.24
N THR A 384 38.70 -51.34 57.96
CA THR A 384 38.03 -50.45 58.90
C THR A 384 37.39 -49.29 58.15
N LEU A 385 38.13 -48.64 57.24
CA LEU A 385 37.59 -47.68 56.27
C LEU A 385 36.47 -48.30 55.42
N LYS A 386 36.61 -49.57 55.00
CA LYS A 386 35.55 -50.31 54.29
C LYS A 386 34.36 -50.62 55.18
N ARG A 387 34.54 -50.88 56.48
CA ARG A 387 33.44 -51.05 57.45
C ARG A 387 32.77 -49.71 57.78
N GLU A 388 33.50 -48.60 57.81
CA GLU A 388 32.96 -47.25 57.99
C GLU A 388 32.20 -46.80 56.74
N TYR A 389 32.76 -46.97 55.55
CA TYR A 389 32.09 -46.71 54.27
C TYR A 389 30.81 -47.56 54.07
N LEU A 390 30.78 -48.78 54.62
CA LEU A 390 29.56 -49.61 54.64
C LEU A 390 28.57 -49.14 55.72
N LYS A 391 29.02 -48.68 56.90
CA LYS A 391 28.15 -48.07 57.93
C LYS A 391 27.59 -46.69 57.50
N GLU A 392 28.33 -45.91 56.72
CA GLU A 392 27.83 -44.71 56.05
C GLU A 392 26.76 -45.04 55.02
N ARG A 393 26.86 -46.19 54.33
CA ARG A 393 25.79 -46.67 53.45
C ARG A 393 24.57 -47.19 54.20
N ASP A 394 24.75 -47.90 55.32
CA ASP A 394 23.63 -48.42 56.11
C ASP A 394 22.87 -47.32 56.90
N SER A 395 23.39 -46.08 56.91
CA SER A 395 22.72 -44.89 57.45
C SER A 395 22.15 -43.95 56.38
N LEU A 396 22.33 -44.26 55.08
CA LEU A 396 21.70 -43.55 53.98
C LEU A 396 20.52 -44.37 53.43
N PRO A 397 19.27 -43.87 53.46
CA PRO A 397 18.17 -44.55 52.78
C PRO A 397 18.47 -44.61 51.29
N VAL A 398 18.40 -45.82 50.73
CA VAL A 398 18.69 -46.12 49.33
C VAL A 398 17.98 -45.13 48.39
N LYS A 399 18.73 -44.18 47.84
CA LYS A 399 18.33 -43.32 46.71
C LYS A 399 18.59 -44.01 45.36
N LYS A 400 18.32 -45.31 45.29
CA LYS A 400 17.72 -45.91 44.09
C LYS A 400 16.22 -45.90 44.42
N ASP A 401 15.34 -45.12 43.80
CA ASP A 401 15.28 -44.86 42.35
C ASP A 401 14.92 -43.42 41.95
N LYS A 402 14.83 -42.45 42.88
CA LYS A 402 14.19 -41.14 42.61
C LYS A 402 14.65 -40.39 41.35
N GLU A 403 15.94 -40.41 41.01
CA GLU A 403 16.46 -39.72 39.81
C GLU A 403 16.20 -40.52 38.53
N PHE A 404 16.32 -41.85 38.57
CA PHE A 404 15.98 -42.73 37.46
C PHE A 404 14.47 -42.82 37.22
N ASP A 405 13.64 -42.78 38.26
CA ASP A 405 12.17 -42.69 38.15
C ASP A 405 11.73 -41.31 37.65
N LEU A 406 12.42 -40.22 38.03
CA LEU A 406 12.17 -38.89 37.47
C LEU A 406 12.53 -38.88 35.98
N LEU A 407 13.63 -39.51 35.59
CA LEU A 407 14.07 -39.65 34.21
C LEU A 407 13.12 -40.55 33.39
N ARG A 408 12.73 -41.70 33.95
CA ARG A 408 11.74 -42.65 33.37
C ARG A 408 10.35 -42.04 33.20
N LYS A 409 10.02 -40.99 33.96
CA LYS A 409 8.80 -40.17 33.77
C LYS A 409 9.00 -38.99 32.81
N LYS A 410 10.16 -38.31 32.86
CA LYS A 410 10.46 -37.16 32.00
C LYS A 410 10.73 -37.53 30.54
N ILE A 411 11.35 -38.67 30.25
CA ILE A 411 11.64 -39.06 28.86
C ILE A 411 10.33 -39.22 28.05
N PRO A 412 9.30 -39.97 28.52
CA PRO A 412 7.99 -39.99 27.87
C PRO A 412 7.32 -38.61 27.77
N GLU A 413 7.47 -37.75 28.78
CA GLU A 413 6.92 -36.38 28.75
C GLU A 413 7.60 -35.50 27.68
N VAL A 414 8.91 -35.66 27.48
CA VAL A 414 9.67 -34.96 26.43
C VAL A 414 9.33 -35.52 25.04
N ILE A 415 9.21 -36.84 24.89
CA ILE A 415 8.73 -37.47 23.64
C ILE A 415 7.34 -36.91 23.29
N LEU A 416 6.38 -36.91 24.21
CA LEU A 416 5.04 -36.35 23.98
C LEU A 416 5.07 -34.86 23.59
N LYS A 417 5.99 -34.06 24.14
CA LYS A 417 6.17 -32.65 23.76
C LYS A 417 6.77 -32.49 22.36
N LEU A 418 7.74 -33.32 21.99
CA LEU A 418 8.32 -33.34 20.64
C LEU A 418 7.31 -33.87 19.61
N ASP A 419 6.51 -34.87 19.95
CA ASP A 419 5.43 -35.39 19.10
C ASP A 419 4.32 -34.35 18.88
N VAL A 420 3.96 -33.56 19.90
CA VAL A 420 3.06 -32.40 19.72
C VAL A 420 3.66 -31.38 18.75
N ILE A 421 4.96 -31.08 18.85
CA ILE A 421 5.66 -30.18 17.92
C ILE A 421 5.68 -30.77 16.50
N LEU A 422 5.88 -32.08 16.33
CA LEU A 422 5.80 -32.75 15.02
C LEU A 422 4.38 -32.65 14.43
N VAL A 423 3.34 -32.95 15.22
CA VAL A 423 1.93 -32.91 14.80
C VAL A 423 1.40 -31.49 14.57
N GLU A 424 1.90 -30.48 15.28
CA GLU A 424 1.58 -29.08 14.99
C GLU A 424 2.26 -28.58 13.71
N ASN A 425 3.51 -29.00 13.45
CA ASN A 425 4.19 -28.66 12.20
C ASN A 425 3.62 -29.41 10.98
N GLU A 426 3.09 -30.63 11.14
CA GLU A 426 2.37 -31.36 10.07
C GLU A 426 1.05 -30.68 9.68
N LYS A 427 0.45 -29.88 10.56
CA LYS A 427 -0.74 -29.05 10.27
C LYS A 427 -0.40 -27.76 9.50
N VAL A 428 0.87 -27.37 9.41
CA VAL A 428 1.29 -26.32 8.49
C VAL A 428 1.33 -26.95 7.09
N PRO A 429 0.52 -26.48 6.12
CA PRO A 429 0.44 -27.15 4.83
C PRO A 429 1.80 -27.16 4.14
N ALA A 430 2.28 -28.36 3.80
CA ALA A 430 3.52 -28.54 3.08
C ALA A 430 3.56 -27.64 1.84
N VAL A 431 4.67 -26.91 1.65
CA VAL A 431 4.83 -25.82 0.67
C VAL A 431 4.45 -26.22 -0.76
N GLY A 432 4.51 -27.50 -1.12
CA GLY A 432 4.02 -28.03 -2.40
C GLY A 432 2.53 -27.76 -2.68
N ASN A 433 1.66 -27.76 -1.67
CA ASN A 433 0.22 -27.50 -1.85
C ASN A 433 -0.07 -26.06 -2.30
N ASN A 434 0.83 -25.12 -1.97
CA ASN A 434 0.72 -23.72 -2.38
C ASN A 434 1.09 -23.53 -3.87
N LEU A 435 1.98 -24.36 -4.42
CA LEU A 435 2.36 -24.30 -5.83
C LEU A 435 1.24 -24.84 -6.74
N GLU A 436 0.60 -25.94 -6.33
CA GLU A 436 -0.57 -26.52 -7.01
C GLU A 436 -1.75 -25.54 -7.01
N THR A 437 -2.07 -24.92 -5.86
CA THR A 437 -3.14 -23.92 -5.77
C THR A 437 -2.81 -22.64 -6.54
N LEU A 438 -1.56 -22.16 -6.53
CA LEU A 438 -1.14 -21.01 -7.35
C LEU A 438 -1.28 -21.32 -8.86
N HIS A 439 -0.88 -22.51 -9.30
CA HIS A 439 -1.04 -22.93 -10.69
C HIS A 439 -2.53 -23.02 -11.09
N ASN A 440 -3.37 -23.57 -10.22
CA ASN A 440 -4.80 -23.70 -10.46
C ASN A 440 -5.51 -22.32 -10.45
N MET A 441 -5.08 -21.39 -9.58
CA MET A 441 -5.52 -19.99 -9.60
C MET A 441 -5.07 -19.26 -10.88
N LYS A 442 -3.84 -19.48 -11.35
CA LYS A 442 -3.35 -18.94 -12.61
C LYS A 442 -4.17 -19.43 -13.80
N ASN A 443 -4.34 -20.75 -13.94
CA ASN A 443 -5.13 -21.33 -15.03
C ASN A 443 -6.57 -20.78 -15.03
N ARG A 444 -7.16 -20.59 -13.86
CA ARG A 444 -8.49 -20.00 -13.69
C ARG A 444 -8.53 -18.50 -14.02
N LEU A 445 -7.47 -17.75 -13.75
CA LEU A 445 -7.32 -16.35 -14.17
C LEU A 445 -7.19 -16.24 -15.70
N ASP A 446 -6.39 -17.11 -16.32
CA ASP A 446 -6.20 -17.17 -17.76
C ASP A 446 -7.51 -17.53 -18.51
N ILE A 447 -8.32 -18.44 -17.94
CA ILE A 447 -9.68 -18.75 -18.42
C ILE A 447 -10.59 -17.51 -18.32
N LEU A 448 -10.61 -16.82 -17.17
CA LEU A 448 -11.43 -15.62 -16.96
C LEU A 448 -11.01 -14.46 -17.87
N LEU A 449 -9.72 -14.31 -18.17
CA LEU A 449 -9.21 -13.34 -19.15
C LEU A 449 -9.69 -13.68 -20.56
N SER A 450 -9.66 -14.95 -20.95
CA SER A 450 -10.19 -15.42 -22.24
C SER A 450 -11.70 -15.20 -22.35
N GLU A 451 -12.48 -15.51 -21.31
CA GLU A 451 -13.92 -15.19 -21.26
C GLU A 451 -14.17 -13.68 -21.33
N ASN A 452 -13.39 -12.87 -20.62
CA ASN A 452 -13.55 -11.41 -20.66
C ASN A 452 -13.29 -10.83 -22.05
N LEU A 453 -12.26 -11.32 -22.76
CA LEU A 453 -11.99 -10.97 -24.15
C LEU A 453 -13.15 -11.39 -25.07
N GLN A 454 -13.64 -12.63 -24.97
CA GLN A 454 -14.77 -13.11 -25.77
C GLN A 454 -16.06 -12.31 -25.51
N LEU A 455 -16.35 -11.98 -24.25
CA LEU A 455 -17.48 -11.13 -23.88
C LEU A 455 -17.32 -9.71 -24.44
N ARG A 456 -16.10 -9.16 -24.43
CA ARG A 456 -15.80 -7.84 -24.98
C ARG A 456 -16.01 -7.82 -26.50
N ASP A 457 -15.52 -8.83 -27.20
CA ASP A 457 -15.72 -8.98 -28.65
C ASP A 457 -17.21 -9.13 -28.99
N LEU A 458 -17.93 -10.00 -28.28
CA LEU A 458 -19.39 -10.17 -28.41
C LEU A 458 -20.15 -8.85 -28.17
N VAL A 459 -19.74 -8.06 -27.17
CA VAL A 459 -20.30 -6.72 -26.93
C VAL A 459 -20.00 -5.76 -28.08
N THR A 460 -18.80 -5.81 -28.69
CA THR A 460 -18.54 -4.99 -29.89
C THR A 460 -19.39 -5.40 -31.08
N ASP A 461 -19.64 -6.71 -31.27
CA ASP A 461 -20.47 -7.20 -32.36
C ASP A 461 -21.95 -6.88 -32.14
N ARG A 462 -22.48 -7.04 -30.92
CA ARG A 462 -23.82 -6.54 -30.56
C ARG A 462 -23.94 -5.03 -30.75
N LYS A 463 -22.88 -4.24 -30.47
CA LYS A 463 -22.87 -2.79 -30.74
C LYS A 463 -22.90 -2.47 -32.24
N LYS A 464 -22.23 -3.27 -33.09
CA LYS A 464 -22.33 -3.15 -34.56
C LYS A 464 -23.74 -3.51 -35.05
N GLU A 465 -24.32 -4.60 -34.54
CA GLU A 465 -25.68 -5.05 -34.85
C GLU A 465 -26.72 -3.98 -34.49
N ILE A 466 -26.67 -3.44 -33.27
CA ILE A 466 -27.54 -2.33 -32.82
C ILE A 466 -27.39 -1.11 -33.73
N LYS A 467 -26.18 -0.79 -34.18
CA LYS A 467 -25.96 0.32 -35.12
C LYS A 467 -26.61 0.06 -36.49
N CYS A 468 -26.49 -1.16 -37.03
CA CYS A 468 -27.15 -1.56 -38.27
C CYS A 468 -28.70 -1.55 -38.14
N LEU A 469 -29.24 -2.04 -37.02
CA LEU A 469 -30.67 -2.00 -36.73
C LEU A 469 -31.17 -0.55 -36.57
N SER A 470 -30.38 0.31 -35.92
CA SER A 470 -30.69 1.74 -35.79
C SER A 470 -30.76 2.44 -37.15
N SER A 471 -29.82 2.18 -38.07
CA SER A 471 -29.94 2.67 -39.45
C SER A 471 -31.17 2.12 -40.17
N HIS A 472 -31.49 0.83 -40.00
CA HIS A 472 -32.67 0.24 -40.64
C HIS A 472 -33.99 0.84 -40.11
N VAL A 473 -34.07 1.12 -38.82
CA VAL A 473 -35.22 1.83 -38.21
C VAL A 473 -35.30 3.28 -38.70
N SER A 474 -34.16 3.96 -38.87
CA SER A 474 -34.12 5.31 -39.44
C SER A 474 -34.62 5.33 -40.90
N ASP A 475 -34.12 4.42 -41.75
CA ASP A 475 -34.56 4.26 -43.14
C ASP A 475 -36.05 3.91 -43.23
N ALA A 476 -36.55 3.08 -42.31
CA ALA A 476 -37.97 2.73 -42.23
C ALA A 476 -38.83 3.92 -41.79
N ALA A 477 -38.36 4.71 -40.82
CA ALA A 477 -39.04 5.92 -40.36
C ALA A 477 -39.09 7.00 -41.46
N GLU A 478 -38.01 7.18 -42.23
CA GLU A 478 -38.00 8.07 -43.40
C GLU A 478 -39.00 7.60 -44.46
N LYS A 479 -39.01 6.31 -44.80
CA LYS A 479 -40.01 5.73 -45.73
C LYS A 479 -41.45 5.95 -45.23
N ILE A 480 -41.73 5.72 -43.95
CA ILE A 480 -43.04 5.98 -43.34
C ILE A 480 -43.41 7.47 -43.45
N SER A 481 -42.46 8.38 -43.22
CA SER A 481 -42.66 9.83 -43.40
C SER A 481 -43.01 10.20 -44.84
N THR A 482 -42.29 9.64 -45.84
CA THR A 482 -42.61 9.85 -47.25
C THR A 482 -43.97 9.27 -47.64
N HIS A 483 -44.37 8.11 -47.08
CA HIS A 483 -45.69 7.53 -47.30
C HIS A 483 -46.80 8.40 -46.70
N ALA A 484 -46.63 8.85 -45.45
CA ALA A 484 -47.60 9.73 -44.77
C ALA A 484 -47.79 11.06 -45.53
N LEU A 485 -46.72 11.61 -46.12
CA LEU A 485 -46.80 12.81 -46.95
C LEU A 485 -47.53 12.55 -48.28
N ALA A 486 -47.28 11.40 -48.92
CA ALA A 486 -48.01 10.98 -50.11
C ALA A 486 -49.50 10.72 -49.81
N GLU A 487 -49.81 10.07 -48.69
CA GLU A 487 -51.16 9.78 -48.20
C GLU A 487 -51.96 11.05 -47.88
N ALA A 488 -51.32 12.05 -47.24
CA ALA A 488 -51.91 13.37 -47.02
C ALA A 488 -52.23 14.08 -48.36
N SER A 489 -51.37 13.92 -49.38
CA SER A 489 -51.62 14.48 -50.71
C SER A 489 -52.80 13.78 -51.44
N LEU A 490 -52.93 12.46 -51.28
CA LEU A 490 -54.04 11.68 -51.82
C LEU A 490 -55.36 12.01 -51.10
N SER A 491 -55.34 12.11 -49.77
CA SER A 491 -56.50 12.53 -48.96
C SER A 491 -57.01 13.92 -49.38
N LYS A 492 -56.10 14.88 -49.60
CA LYS A 492 -56.46 16.20 -50.14
C LYS A 492 -57.09 16.10 -51.53
N ARG A 493 -56.60 15.21 -52.40
CA ARG A 493 -57.18 14.99 -53.74
C ARG A 493 -58.56 14.32 -53.67
N ILE A 494 -58.78 13.42 -52.73
CA ILE A 494 -60.07 12.78 -52.46
C ILE A 494 -61.09 13.84 -51.98
N MET A 495 -60.73 14.70 -51.02
CA MET A 495 -61.60 15.82 -50.60
C MET A 495 -62.01 16.70 -51.78
N ASN A 496 -61.06 17.09 -52.63
CA ASN A 496 -61.36 17.92 -53.81
C ASN A 496 -62.29 17.20 -54.81
N LEU A 497 -62.13 15.89 -55.00
CA LEU A 497 -63.03 15.10 -55.86
C LEU A 497 -64.42 14.95 -55.23
N GLN A 498 -64.54 14.80 -53.91
CA GLN A 498 -65.83 14.78 -53.22
C GLN A 498 -66.58 16.11 -53.38
N SER A 499 -65.91 17.26 -53.27
CA SER A 499 -66.56 18.55 -53.54
C SER A 499 -67.06 18.65 -54.98
N VAL A 500 -66.24 18.24 -55.97
CA VAL A 500 -66.66 18.26 -57.39
C VAL A 500 -67.86 17.33 -57.66
N ILE A 501 -67.92 16.16 -57.00
CA ILE A 501 -69.07 15.24 -57.09
C ILE A 501 -70.32 15.84 -56.43
N GLN A 502 -70.18 16.52 -55.29
CA GLN A 502 -71.30 17.21 -54.64
C GLN A 502 -71.82 18.37 -55.50
N ASP A 503 -70.93 19.17 -56.07
CA ASP A 503 -71.31 20.26 -56.98
C ASP A 503 -72.06 19.73 -58.22
N ALA A 504 -71.57 18.65 -58.84
CA ALA A 504 -72.23 18.00 -59.97
C ALA A 504 -73.60 17.40 -59.62
N HIS A 505 -73.77 16.80 -58.43
CA HIS A 505 -75.06 16.29 -57.96
C HIS A 505 -76.05 17.42 -57.67
N ILE A 506 -75.58 18.58 -57.20
CA ILE A 506 -76.41 19.78 -57.03
C ILE A 506 -76.85 20.31 -58.39
N GLU A 507 -75.94 20.37 -59.38
CA GLU A 507 -76.25 20.76 -60.76
C GLU A 507 -77.29 19.82 -61.39
N GLU A 508 -77.13 18.50 -61.28
CA GLU A 508 -78.08 17.50 -61.77
C GLU A 508 -79.47 17.68 -61.12
N SER A 509 -79.54 17.88 -59.81
CA SER A 509 -80.80 18.12 -59.08
C SER A 509 -81.49 19.42 -59.52
N ILE A 510 -80.73 20.47 -59.85
CA ILE A 510 -81.26 21.72 -60.38
C ILE A 510 -81.79 21.51 -61.82
N CYS A 511 -81.05 20.78 -62.66
CA CYS A 511 -81.47 20.44 -64.02
C CYS A 511 -82.75 19.60 -64.04
N GLU A 512 -82.86 18.56 -63.21
CA GLU A 512 -84.07 17.75 -63.08
C GLU A 512 -85.28 18.60 -62.63
N GLY A 513 -85.08 19.48 -61.65
CA GLY A 513 -86.11 20.43 -61.20
C GLY A 513 -86.59 21.37 -62.31
N LEU A 514 -85.68 21.87 -63.15
CA LEU A 514 -86.01 22.72 -64.30
C LEU A 514 -86.75 21.94 -65.40
N PHE A 515 -86.32 20.73 -65.74
CA PHE A 515 -87.03 19.87 -66.70
C PHE A 515 -88.43 19.50 -66.23
N SER A 516 -88.60 19.19 -64.94
CA SER A 516 -89.90 18.90 -64.33
C SER A 516 -90.87 20.09 -64.41
N LEU A 517 -90.37 21.31 -64.13
CA LEU A 517 -91.16 22.54 -64.30
C LEU A 517 -91.56 22.78 -65.77
N LEU A 518 -90.62 22.58 -66.71
CA LEU A 518 -90.87 22.78 -68.15
C LEU A 518 -91.92 21.79 -68.69
N LEU A 519 -91.83 20.51 -68.29
CA LEU A 519 -92.83 19.49 -68.65
C LEU A 519 -94.21 19.80 -68.06
N LYS A 520 -94.26 20.28 -66.82
CA LYS A 520 -95.51 20.65 -66.16
C LYS A 520 -96.22 21.82 -66.85
N GLU A 521 -95.46 22.81 -67.31
CA GLU A 521 -95.97 23.93 -68.10
C GLU A 521 -96.48 23.46 -69.48
N LEU A 522 -95.70 22.65 -70.20
CA LEU A 522 -96.08 22.12 -71.52
C LEU A 522 -97.36 21.27 -71.45
N VAL A 523 -97.50 20.41 -70.45
CA VAL A 523 -98.72 19.62 -70.20
C VAL A 523 -99.91 20.53 -69.86
N GLY A 524 -99.68 21.63 -69.13
CA GLY A 524 -100.68 22.66 -68.88
C GLY A 524 -101.20 23.30 -70.18
N GLN A 525 -100.30 23.70 -71.08
CA GLN A 525 -100.65 24.32 -72.35
C GLN A 525 -101.41 23.36 -73.29
N ILE A 526 -100.96 22.10 -73.41
CA ILE A 526 -101.66 21.07 -74.20
C ILE A 526 -103.10 20.87 -73.67
N LYS A 527 -103.28 20.85 -72.35
CA LYS A 527 -104.60 20.69 -71.73
C LYS A 527 -105.54 21.85 -72.08
N CYS A 528 -105.06 23.09 -72.11
CA CYS A 528 -105.85 24.25 -72.55
C CYS A 528 -106.25 24.14 -74.02
N PHE A 529 -105.32 23.81 -74.92
CA PHE A 529 -105.59 23.59 -76.35
C PHE A 529 -106.69 22.54 -76.59
N CYS A 530 -106.63 21.39 -75.89
CA CYS A 530 -107.65 20.35 -76.02
C CYS A 530 -109.03 20.80 -75.51
N GLN A 531 -109.11 21.70 -74.52
CA GLN A 531 -110.38 22.23 -74.03
C GLN A 531 -111.02 23.21 -75.01
N GLU A 532 -110.22 24.05 -75.68
CA GLU A 532 -110.72 24.96 -76.73
C GLU A 532 -111.23 24.19 -77.95
N ALA A 533 -110.48 23.21 -78.44
CA ALA A 533 -110.88 22.38 -79.59
C ALA A 533 -112.18 21.59 -79.34
N ASN A 534 -112.41 21.12 -78.11
CA ASN A 534 -113.67 20.45 -77.75
C ASN A 534 -114.87 21.41 -77.76
N MET A 535 -114.71 22.65 -77.27
CA MET A 535 -115.78 23.65 -77.34
C MET A 535 -116.09 24.07 -78.79
N GLU A 536 -115.09 24.10 -79.67
CA GLU A 536 -115.27 24.36 -81.11
C GLU A 536 -116.06 23.22 -81.79
N PHE A 537 -115.79 21.96 -81.44
CA PHE A 537 -116.51 20.80 -81.94
C PHE A 537 -118.01 20.82 -81.57
N ASP A 538 -118.34 21.08 -80.30
CA ASP A 538 -119.74 21.11 -79.83
C ASP A 538 -120.57 22.19 -80.53
N VAL A 539 -119.98 23.38 -80.74
CA VAL A 539 -120.62 24.48 -81.50
C VAL A 539 -120.87 24.06 -82.95
N SER A 540 -119.89 23.40 -83.59
CA SER A 540 -120.02 22.92 -84.97
C SER A 540 -121.13 21.88 -85.12
N HIS A 541 -121.22 20.89 -84.20
CA HIS A 541 -122.27 19.87 -84.22
C HIS A 541 -123.68 20.49 -84.11
N GLY A 542 -123.87 21.45 -83.18
CA GLY A 542 -125.16 22.13 -82.99
C GLY A 542 -125.69 22.84 -84.24
N THR A 543 -124.82 23.36 -85.11
CA THR A 543 -125.25 24.01 -86.36
C THR A 543 -125.77 23.03 -87.42
N HIS A 544 -125.23 21.81 -87.46
CA HIS A 544 -125.63 20.79 -88.45
C HIS A 544 -127.01 20.19 -88.14
N GLU A 545 -127.36 20.02 -86.86
CA GLU A 545 -128.67 19.48 -86.45
C GLU A 545 -129.84 20.39 -86.87
N ILE A 546 -129.63 21.71 -86.77
CA ILE A 546 -130.62 22.73 -87.17
C ILE A 546 -130.89 22.68 -88.69
N LEU A 547 -129.86 22.36 -89.50
CA LEU A 547 -129.97 22.29 -90.95
C LEU A 547 -130.84 21.10 -91.40
N PHE A 548 -130.61 19.91 -90.84
CA PHE A 548 -131.37 18.70 -91.17
C PHE A 548 -132.84 18.80 -90.80
N ARG A 549 -133.16 19.43 -89.66
CA ARG A 549 -134.56 19.63 -89.21
C ARG A 549 -135.39 20.46 -90.19
N LYS A 550 -134.74 21.29 -91.01
CA LYS A 550 -135.40 22.21 -91.96
C LYS A 550 -135.80 21.56 -93.30
N VAL A 551 -135.27 20.38 -93.63
CA VAL A 551 -135.52 19.70 -94.91
C VAL A 551 -136.78 18.81 -94.89
N ALA A 552 -137.21 18.37 -93.70
CA ALA A 552 -138.24 17.33 -93.55
C ALA A 552 -139.71 17.81 -93.61
N GLN A 553 -140.02 19.02 -94.11
CA GLN A 553 -141.35 19.65 -93.96
C GLN A 553 -142.08 20.02 -95.27
N THR A 554 -141.70 19.51 -96.45
CA THR A 554 -142.39 19.82 -97.72
C THR A 554 -142.41 18.66 -98.72
N LEU A 555 -143.56 17.97 -98.91
CA LEU A 555 -144.44 17.99 -100.12
C LEU A 555 -145.50 16.84 -100.11
N GLU A 556 -146.66 17.04 -100.74
CA GLU A 556 -147.85 16.14 -100.77
C GLU A 556 -148.41 15.97 -102.23
N PRO A 557 -149.46 15.12 -102.50
CA PRO A 557 -149.58 14.34 -103.76
C PRO A 557 -150.82 14.58 -104.68
N SER A 558 -150.90 13.84 -105.80
CA SER A 558 -152.10 13.61 -106.67
C SER A 558 -151.87 12.47 -107.70
N SER A 559 -152.82 11.89 -108.46
CA SER A 559 -154.20 11.44 -108.16
C SER A 559 -154.85 10.60 -109.31
N LYS A 560 -155.39 9.39 -109.01
CA LYS A 560 -156.44 8.56 -109.71
C LYS A 560 -156.48 8.37 -111.26
N VAL A 561 -156.73 7.12 -111.72
CA VAL A 561 -157.96 6.63 -112.46
C VAL A 561 -157.78 5.15 -112.89
N GLU A 562 -158.90 4.43 -113.12
CA GLU A 562 -159.04 2.97 -113.32
C GLU A 562 -158.97 2.50 -114.80
N ILE A 563 -158.78 1.18 -115.04
CA ILE A 563 -159.57 0.33 -115.99
C ILE A 563 -159.15 -1.17 -115.92
N ALA A 564 -160.18 -2.04 -115.88
CA ALA A 564 -160.31 -3.46 -116.30
C ALA A 564 -159.30 -4.58 -115.92
N ASP A 565 -159.92 -5.69 -115.51
CA ASP A 565 -159.39 -7.04 -115.31
C ASP A 565 -158.48 -7.61 -116.43
N SER A 566 -157.36 -8.24 -116.03
CA SER A 566 -157.00 -9.64 -116.36
C SER A 566 -155.59 -10.02 -115.85
N ASP A 567 -154.73 -9.05 -115.52
CA ASP A 567 -153.31 -9.29 -115.18
C ASP A 567 -152.98 -9.25 -113.67
N MET A 568 -153.98 -9.05 -112.82
CA MET A 568 -153.80 -8.82 -111.37
C MET A 568 -153.09 -9.98 -110.65
N GLU A 569 -153.30 -11.22 -111.10
CA GLU A 569 -152.70 -12.43 -110.52
C GLU A 569 -151.23 -12.62 -110.96
N SER A 570 -150.88 -12.21 -112.18
CA SER A 570 -149.50 -12.22 -112.70
C SER A 570 -148.62 -11.18 -112.00
N VAL A 571 -149.13 -9.96 -111.84
CA VAL A 571 -148.42 -8.88 -111.12
C VAL A 571 -148.29 -9.20 -109.63
N ALA A 572 -149.31 -9.80 -108.99
CA ALA A 572 -149.23 -10.25 -107.61
C ALA A 572 -148.16 -11.33 -107.40
N MET A 573 -148.07 -12.31 -108.31
CA MET A 573 -147.06 -13.37 -108.23
C MET A 573 -145.64 -12.83 -108.49
N GLN A 574 -145.48 -11.92 -109.45
CA GLN A 574 -144.18 -11.29 -109.73
C GLN A 574 -143.72 -10.37 -108.59
N GLY A 575 -144.65 -9.64 -107.95
CA GLY A 575 -144.37 -8.83 -106.76
C GLY A 575 -143.99 -9.68 -105.54
N LEU A 576 -144.66 -10.82 -105.33
CA LEU A 576 -144.28 -11.78 -104.27
C LEU A 576 -142.88 -12.37 -104.52
N CYS A 577 -142.57 -12.77 -105.76
CA CYS A 577 -141.22 -13.22 -106.12
C CYS A 577 -140.17 -12.13 -105.92
N GLU A 578 -140.43 -10.87 -106.32
CA GLU A 578 -139.49 -9.77 -106.11
C GLU A 578 -139.22 -9.55 -104.62
N VAL A 579 -140.26 -9.50 -103.78
CA VAL A 579 -140.11 -9.35 -102.31
C VAL A 579 -139.32 -10.52 -101.71
N ILE A 580 -139.59 -11.76 -102.10
CA ILE A 580 -138.86 -12.94 -101.63
C ILE A 580 -137.38 -12.87 -102.02
N PHE A 581 -137.05 -12.54 -103.28
CA PHE A 581 -135.66 -12.40 -103.71
C PHE A 581 -134.94 -11.21 -103.06
N LYS A 582 -135.64 -10.10 -102.81
CA LYS A 582 -135.08 -8.89 -102.19
C LYS A 582 -134.80 -9.09 -100.71
N GLU A 583 -135.69 -9.78 -99.98
CA GLU A 583 -135.45 -10.14 -98.58
C GLU A 583 -134.41 -11.26 -98.45
N ALA A 584 -134.38 -12.25 -99.35
CA ALA A 584 -133.32 -13.25 -99.40
C ALA A 584 -131.94 -12.64 -99.71
N LEU A 585 -131.86 -11.67 -100.62
CA LEU A 585 -130.63 -10.91 -100.88
C LEU A 585 -130.21 -10.06 -99.68
N LYS A 586 -131.17 -9.42 -99.00
CA LYS A 586 -130.91 -8.65 -97.77
C LYS A 586 -130.39 -9.54 -96.65
N GLN A 587 -131.03 -10.69 -96.40
CA GLN A 587 -130.58 -11.68 -95.42
C GLN A 587 -129.19 -12.22 -95.76
N ALA A 588 -128.93 -12.57 -97.03
CA ALA A 588 -127.59 -13.00 -97.47
C ALA A 588 -126.54 -11.90 -97.31
N MET A 589 -126.89 -10.64 -97.56
CA MET A 589 -125.97 -9.51 -97.38
C MET A 589 -125.70 -9.23 -95.89
N GLU A 590 -126.70 -9.40 -95.03
CA GLU A 590 -126.57 -9.31 -93.58
C GLU A 590 -125.70 -10.45 -93.02
N GLU A 591 -125.87 -11.69 -93.49
CA GLU A 591 -124.96 -12.81 -93.20
C GLU A 591 -123.52 -12.56 -93.67
N ILE A 592 -123.33 -12.01 -94.88
CA ILE A 592 -122.00 -11.61 -95.38
C ILE A 592 -121.37 -10.53 -94.50
N THR A 593 -122.15 -9.51 -94.07
CA THR A 593 -121.61 -8.48 -93.16
C THR A 593 -121.25 -9.05 -91.79
N ASN A 594 -122.05 -9.96 -91.23
CA ASN A 594 -121.75 -10.65 -89.98
C ASN A 594 -120.50 -11.54 -90.08
N LEU A 595 -120.34 -12.26 -91.20
CA LEU A 595 -119.13 -13.06 -91.46
C LEU A 595 -117.89 -12.17 -91.62
N ASN A 596 -118.00 -11.03 -92.30
CA ASN A 596 -116.89 -10.09 -92.46
C ASN A 596 -116.51 -9.43 -91.13
N LEU A 597 -117.49 -9.04 -90.30
CA LEU A 597 -117.25 -8.51 -88.96
C LEU A 597 -116.56 -9.55 -88.06
N LYS A 598 -117.01 -10.81 -88.13
CA LYS A 598 -116.41 -11.93 -87.41
C LYS A 598 -114.98 -12.22 -87.86
N PHE A 599 -114.70 -12.14 -89.16
CA PHE A 599 -113.35 -12.27 -89.74
C PHE A 599 -112.42 -11.13 -89.31
N ILE A 600 -112.90 -9.88 -89.27
CA ILE A 600 -112.12 -8.73 -88.79
C ILE A 600 -111.79 -8.91 -87.30
N ASN A 601 -112.78 -9.23 -86.47
CA ASN A 601 -112.57 -9.47 -85.03
C ASN A 601 -111.61 -10.64 -84.78
N GLU A 602 -111.73 -11.75 -85.52
CA GLU A 602 -110.80 -12.89 -85.38
C GLU A 602 -109.37 -12.52 -85.81
N LYS A 603 -109.23 -11.71 -86.87
CA LYS A 603 -107.92 -11.21 -87.31
C LYS A 603 -107.29 -10.28 -86.27
N GLU A 604 -108.07 -9.38 -85.67
CA GLU A 604 -107.60 -8.45 -84.63
C GLU A 604 -107.21 -9.18 -83.33
N VAL A 605 -108.04 -10.14 -82.87
CA VAL A 605 -107.70 -11.03 -81.75
C VAL A 605 -106.43 -11.83 -82.04
N ARG A 606 -106.26 -12.35 -83.26
CA ARG A 606 -105.05 -13.07 -83.67
C ARG A 606 -103.81 -12.19 -83.64
N SER A 607 -103.90 -10.95 -84.15
CA SER A 607 -102.82 -9.97 -84.09
C SER A 607 -102.46 -9.57 -82.65
N SER A 608 -103.47 -9.44 -81.78
CA SER A 608 -103.27 -9.12 -80.37
C SER A 608 -102.57 -10.25 -79.62
N LEU A 609 -102.97 -11.51 -79.86
CA LEU A 609 -102.34 -12.70 -79.29
C LEU A 609 -100.89 -12.89 -79.80
N GLU A 610 -100.63 -12.56 -81.06
CA GLU A 610 -99.29 -12.61 -81.65
C GLU A 610 -98.36 -11.54 -81.08
N MET A 611 -98.87 -10.33 -80.81
CA MET A 611 -98.15 -9.28 -80.09
C MET A 611 -97.87 -9.67 -78.62
N GLU A 612 -98.86 -10.20 -77.91
CA GLU A 612 -98.70 -10.68 -76.52
C GLU A 612 -97.65 -11.82 -76.43
N LYS A 613 -97.65 -12.73 -77.42
CA LYS A 613 -96.63 -13.77 -77.55
C LYS A 613 -95.24 -13.18 -77.74
N LEU A 614 -95.09 -12.21 -78.66
CA LEU A 614 -93.80 -11.55 -78.93
C LEU A 614 -93.28 -10.78 -77.70
N GLU A 615 -94.17 -10.15 -76.94
CA GLU A 615 -93.83 -9.43 -75.72
C GLU A 615 -93.38 -10.39 -74.60
N LYS A 616 -94.09 -11.50 -74.41
CA LYS A 616 -93.68 -12.58 -73.50
C LYS A 616 -92.34 -13.22 -73.90
N GLU A 617 -92.07 -13.37 -75.19
CA GLU A 617 -90.80 -13.88 -75.71
C GLU A 617 -89.64 -12.90 -75.42
N LYS A 618 -89.84 -11.59 -75.63
CA LYS A 618 -88.86 -10.55 -75.27
C LYS A 618 -88.59 -10.52 -73.76
N ALA A 619 -89.63 -10.59 -72.93
CA ALA A 619 -89.49 -10.64 -71.47
C ALA A 619 -88.73 -11.90 -71.02
N PHE A 620 -88.98 -13.06 -71.65
CA PHE A 620 -88.23 -14.28 -71.37
C PHE A 620 -86.74 -14.17 -71.74
N ILE A 621 -86.41 -13.53 -72.86
CA ILE A 621 -85.01 -13.28 -73.27
C ILE A 621 -84.29 -12.35 -72.27
N LEU A 622 -84.94 -11.27 -71.83
CA LEU A 622 -84.39 -10.36 -70.81
C LEU A 622 -84.15 -11.08 -69.47
N ASN A 623 -85.15 -11.82 -68.97
CA ASN A 623 -85.02 -12.59 -67.72
C ASN A 623 -83.91 -13.66 -67.82
N MET A 624 -83.68 -14.24 -69.01
CA MET A 624 -82.56 -15.16 -69.25
C MET A 624 -81.19 -14.45 -69.27
N ALA A 625 -81.13 -13.17 -69.66
CA ALA A 625 -79.91 -12.37 -69.60
C ALA A 625 -79.59 -11.99 -68.15
N GLU A 626 -80.54 -11.39 -67.42
CA GLU A 626 -80.39 -11.05 -66.00
C GLU A 626 -80.01 -12.28 -65.16
N LYS A 627 -80.66 -13.45 -65.40
CA LYS A 627 -80.32 -14.69 -64.69
C LYS A 627 -78.85 -15.09 -64.91
N LYS A 628 -78.33 -14.96 -66.13
CA LYS A 628 -76.93 -15.28 -66.43
C LYS A 628 -75.95 -14.30 -65.80
N GLU A 629 -76.33 -13.03 -65.73
CA GLU A 629 -75.54 -11.99 -65.07
C GLU A 629 -75.47 -12.23 -63.56
N LEU A 630 -76.61 -12.51 -62.91
CA LEU A 630 -76.68 -12.92 -61.50
C LEU A 630 -75.92 -14.23 -61.23
N GLU A 631 -75.96 -15.22 -62.13
CA GLU A 631 -75.15 -16.46 -62.01
C GLU A 631 -73.63 -16.16 -62.04
N GLN A 632 -73.18 -15.16 -62.82
CA GLN A 632 -71.79 -14.70 -62.84
C GLN A 632 -71.42 -13.90 -61.59
N GLU A 633 -72.28 -13.00 -61.12
CA GLU A 633 -72.06 -12.26 -59.88
C GLU A 633 -71.96 -13.19 -58.66
N LEU A 634 -72.81 -14.22 -58.58
CA LEU A 634 -72.78 -15.22 -57.52
C LEU A 634 -71.47 -16.02 -57.53
N LEU A 635 -70.96 -16.39 -58.71
CA LEU A 635 -69.63 -17.00 -58.86
C LEU A 635 -68.51 -16.07 -58.37
N LEU A 636 -68.53 -14.79 -58.76
CA LEU A 636 -67.54 -13.80 -58.32
C LEU A 636 -67.59 -13.55 -56.81
N LEU A 637 -68.80 -13.48 -56.25
CA LEU A 637 -69.02 -13.31 -54.81
C LEU A 637 -68.49 -14.52 -54.04
N LYS A 638 -68.70 -15.74 -54.56
CA LYS A 638 -68.19 -16.97 -53.94
C LYS A 638 -66.66 -16.99 -53.87
N VAL A 639 -65.97 -16.64 -54.95
CA VAL A 639 -64.49 -16.52 -54.94
C VAL A 639 -64.03 -15.47 -53.92
N LYS A 640 -64.71 -14.32 -53.82
CA LYS A 640 -64.39 -13.29 -52.81
C LYS A 640 -64.65 -13.74 -51.36
N VAL A 641 -65.61 -14.63 -51.13
CA VAL A 641 -65.85 -15.25 -49.81
C VAL A 641 -64.73 -16.24 -49.49
N ASP A 642 -64.40 -17.15 -50.43
CA ASP A 642 -63.33 -18.13 -50.26
C ASP A 642 -61.96 -17.46 -49.99
N GLU A 643 -61.67 -16.34 -50.68
CA GLU A 643 -60.47 -15.52 -50.40
C GLU A 643 -60.53 -14.85 -49.01
N LYS A 644 -61.68 -14.33 -48.58
CA LYS A 644 -61.84 -13.73 -47.25
C LYS A 644 -61.70 -14.75 -46.12
N ASP A 645 -62.25 -15.95 -46.30
CA ASP A 645 -62.11 -17.03 -45.32
C ASP A 645 -60.66 -17.51 -45.21
N LYS A 646 -59.94 -17.56 -46.33
CA LYS A 646 -58.49 -17.80 -46.34
C LYS A 646 -57.72 -16.73 -45.57
N VAL A 647 -57.98 -15.44 -45.84
CA VAL A 647 -57.33 -14.32 -45.13
C VAL A 647 -57.69 -14.32 -43.63
N LEU A 648 -58.93 -14.63 -43.26
CA LEU A 648 -59.35 -14.79 -41.87
C LEU A 648 -58.57 -15.90 -41.18
N HIS A 649 -58.39 -17.06 -41.84
CA HIS A 649 -57.65 -18.17 -41.27
C HIS A 649 -56.15 -17.87 -41.14
N GLU A 650 -55.54 -17.23 -42.15
CA GLU A 650 -54.16 -16.74 -42.08
C GLU A 650 -53.97 -15.72 -40.94
N THR A 651 -54.91 -14.78 -40.77
CA THR A 651 -54.89 -13.77 -39.69
C THR A 651 -55.06 -14.41 -38.31
N ALA A 652 -55.96 -15.38 -38.17
CA ALA A 652 -56.14 -16.13 -36.92
C ALA A 652 -54.88 -16.92 -36.54
N ASN A 653 -54.23 -17.55 -37.52
CA ASN A 653 -52.98 -18.30 -37.34
C ASN A 653 -51.77 -17.39 -37.05
N ALA A 654 -51.79 -16.14 -37.50
CA ALA A 654 -50.80 -15.13 -37.09
C ALA A 654 -51.04 -14.67 -35.65
N LEU A 655 -52.30 -14.43 -35.28
CA LEU A 655 -52.70 -14.00 -33.93
C LEU A 655 -52.38 -15.05 -32.85
N THR A 656 -52.57 -16.35 -33.13
CA THR A 656 -52.20 -17.41 -32.19
C THR A 656 -50.69 -17.47 -31.96
N LYS A 657 -49.88 -17.40 -33.03
CA LYS A 657 -48.40 -17.34 -32.93
C LYS A 657 -47.92 -16.13 -32.12
N GLU A 658 -48.52 -14.97 -32.31
CA GLU A 658 -48.11 -13.77 -31.57
C GLU A 658 -48.51 -13.84 -30.09
N LYS A 659 -49.65 -14.49 -29.79
CA LYS A 659 -50.05 -14.80 -28.40
C LYS A 659 -49.10 -15.80 -27.74
N GLU A 660 -48.61 -16.80 -28.46
CA GLU A 660 -47.58 -17.73 -27.98
C GLU A 660 -46.26 -17.01 -27.67
N LYS A 661 -45.77 -16.15 -28.58
CA LYS A 661 -44.59 -15.30 -28.31
C LYS A 661 -44.78 -14.40 -27.10
N PHE A 662 -45.93 -13.73 -26.98
CA PHE A 662 -46.22 -12.86 -25.83
C PHE A 662 -46.16 -13.64 -24.51
N ASN A 663 -46.72 -14.86 -24.47
CA ASN A 663 -46.64 -15.72 -23.29
C ASN A 663 -45.20 -16.11 -22.94
N LEU A 664 -44.38 -16.47 -23.94
CA LEU A 664 -42.95 -16.77 -23.74
C LEU A 664 -42.19 -15.55 -23.20
N THR A 665 -42.37 -14.37 -23.80
CA THR A 665 -41.75 -13.12 -23.33
C THR A 665 -42.21 -12.75 -21.91
N SER A 666 -43.48 -13.00 -21.55
CA SER A 666 -43.96 -12.79 -20.18
C SER A 666 -43.30 -13.75 -19.19
N GLN A 667 -43.11 -15.01 -19.56
CA GLN A 667 -42.44 -16.01 -18.72
C GLN A 667 -40.95 -15.67 -18.51
N GLU A 668 -40.26 -15.22 -19.57
CA GLU A 668 -38.90 -14.69 -19.48
C GLU A 668 -38.83 -13.46 -18.57
N LEU A 669 -39.76 -12.49 -18.71
CA LEU A 669 -39.83 -11.31 -17.85
C LEU A 669 -40.00 -11.68 -16.36
N ASP A 670 -40.87 -12.64 -16.05
CA ASP A 670 -41.06 -13.10 -14.66
C ASP A 670 -39.83 -13.85 -14.12
N SER A 671 -39.12 -14.61 -14.97
CA SER A 671 -37.84 -15.22 -14.59
C SER A 671 -36.76 -14.18 -14.25
N LEU A 672 -36.65 -13.13 -15.06
CA LEU A 672 -35.71 -12.02 -14.85
C LEU A 672 -36.08 -11.21 -13.60
N ARG A 673 -37.39 -10.99 -13.35
CA ARG A 673 -37.89 -10.35 -12.13
C ARG A 673 -37.54 -11.16 -10.88
N ASN A 674 -37.64 -12.49 -10.93
CA ASN A 674 -37.24 -13.37 -9.83
C ASN A 674 -35.71 -13.31 -9.61
N GLN A 675 -34.91 -13.33 -10.67
CA GLN A 675 -33.45 -13.19 -10.59
C GLN A 675 -33.03 -11.84 -10.00
N ALA A 676 -33.63 -10.74 -10.44
CA ALA A 676 -33.38 -9.40 -9.90
C ALA A 676 -33.77 -9.32 -8.41
N SER A 677 -34.86 -9.97 -8.00
CA SER A 677 -35.28 -10.05 -6.60
C SER A 677 -34.27 -10.84 -5.74
N GLN A 678 -33.72 -11.95 -6.26
CA GLN A 678 -32.65 -12.69 -5.59
C GLN A 678 -31.35 -11.88 -5.48
N GLN A 679 -30.95 -11.17 -6.55
CA GLN A 679 -29.79 -10.28 -6.51
C GLN A 679 -29.96 -9.17 -5.48
N GLN A 680 -31.16 -8.58 -5.35
CA GLN A 680 -31.44 -7.57 -4.34
C GLN A 680 -31.27 -8.09 -2.91
N VAL A 681 -31.67 -9.35 -2.63
CA VAL A 681 -31.46 -10.00 -1.34
C VAL A 681 -29.97 -10.23 -1.07
N LEU A 682 -29.21 -10.72 -2.05
CA LEU A 682 -27.76 -10.92 -1.93
C LEU A 682 -27.01 -9.60 -1.71
N ILE A 683 -27.39 -8.52 -2.40
CA ILE A 683 -26.84 -7.18 -2.19
C ILE A 683 -27.13 -6.70 -0.76
N MET A 684 -28.33 -6.93 -0.25
CA MET A 684 -28.70 -6.56 1.13
C MET A 684 -27.88 -7.34 2.18
N GLN A 685 -27.67 -8.65 1.97
CA GLN A 685 -26.80 -9.47 2.82
C GLN A 685 -25.35 -8.97 2.78
N ARG A 686 -24.79 -8.73 1.60
CA ARG A 686 -23.42 -8.23 1.42
C ARG A 686 -23.22 -6.84 2.04
N ASN A 687 -24.21 -5.96 1.96
CA ASN A 687 -24.16 -4.68 2.63
C ASN A 687 -24.13 -4.82 4.17
N GLU A 688 -24.77 -5.84 4.74
CA GLU A 688 -24.69 -6.10 6.18
C GLU A 688 -23.34 -6.71 6.57
N GLU A 689 -22.81 -7.67 5.79
CA GLU A 689 -21.44 -8.18 5.93
C GLU A 689 -20.40 -7.05 5.93
N VAL A 690 -20.53 -6.10 4.98
CA VAL A 690 -19.64 -4.91 4.90
C VAL A 690 -19.74 -4.01 6.13
N LYS A 691 -20.93 -3.83 6.73
CA LYS A 691 -21.06 -3.08 7.99
C LYS A 691 -20.34 -3.78 9.14
N VAL A 692 -20.48 -5.10 9.26
CA VAL A 692 -19.80 -5.90 10.30
C VAL A 692 -18.28 -5.81 10.12
N VAL A 693 -17.77 -6.00 8.89
CA VAL A 693 -16.33 -5.85 8.59
C VAL A 693 -15.83 -4.44 8.90
N LYS A 694 -16.62 -3.40 8.58
CA LYS A 694 -16.28 -2.01 8.93
C LYS A 694 -16.19 -1.79 10.45
N GLY A 695 -17.12 -2.37 11.22
CA GLY A 695 -17.08 -2.35 12.69
C GLY A 695 -15.83 -3.01 13.26
N ASN A 696 -15.52 -4.22 12.77
CA ASN A 696 -14.32 -4.96 13.16
C ASN A 696 -13.03 -4.19 12.81
N LEU A 697 -13.00 -3.50 11.66
CA LEU A 697 -11.86 -2.66 11.26
C LEU A 697 -11.70 -1.45 12.17
N THR A 698 -12.79 -0.79 12.59
CA THR A 698 -12.70 0.30 13.57
C THR A 698 -12.21 -0.18 14.93
N GLU A 699 -12.66 -1.33 15.41
CA GLU A 699 -12.17 -1.94 16.66
C GLU A 699 -10.68 -2.32 16.57
N ALA A 700 -10.24 -2.85 15.43
CA ALA A 700 -8.84 -3.17 15.18
C ALA A 700 -7.95 -1.90 15.14
N LEU A 701 -8.43 -0.81 14.54
CA LEU A 701 -7.73 0.48 14.54
C LEU A 701 -7.58 1.07 15.94
N ASP A 702 -8.61 0.98 16.79
CA ASP A 702 -8.52 1.45 18.17
C ASP A 702 -7.59 0.57 19.03
N LYS A 703 -7.54 -0.74 18.77
CA LYS A 703 -6.51 -1.64 19.36
C LYS A 703 -5.10 -1.29 18.92
N ILE A 704 -4.88 -0.93 17.66
CA ILE A 704 -3.57 -0.50 17.15
C ILE A 704 -3.10 0.77 17.90
N LYS A 705 -3.97 1.78 18.06
CA LYS A 705 -3.63 3.00 18.82
C LYS A 705 -3.23 2.69 20.27
N LEU A 706 -3.96 1.80 20.95
CA LEU A 706 -3.60 1.37 22.31
C LEU A 706 -2.21 0.72 22.36
N TYR A 707 -1.86 -0.14 21.39
CA TYR A 707 -0.51 -0.70 21.30
C TYR A 707 0.55 0.33 20.93
N GLU A 708 0.24 1.34 20.11
CA GLU A 708 1.15 2.46 19.82
C GLU A 708 1.46 3.28 21.08
N GLU A 709 0.45 3.54 21.92
CA GLU A 709 0.59 4.20 23.23
C GLU A 709 1.47 3.37 24.19
N GLU A 710 1.23 2.05 24.28
CA GLU A 710 2.06 1.14 25.08
C GLU A 710 3.51 1.09 24.58
N ILE A 711 3.74 1.01 23.26
CA ILE A 711 5.08 1.04 22.65
C ILE A 711 5.79 2.37 22.95
N CYS A 712 5.07 3.50 22.93
CA CYS A 712 5.64 4.80 23.28
C CYS A 712 6.08 4.83 24.75
N LYS A 713 5.26 4.31 25.67
CA LYS A 713 5.61 4.19 27.09
C LYS A 713 6.85 3.31 27.31
N TYR A 714 6.90 2.12 26.72
CA TYR A 714 8.07 1.24 26.84
C TYR A 714 9.33 1.85 26.22
N ARG A 715 9.21 2.64 25.15
CA ARG A 715 10.33 3.38 24.55
C ARG A 715 10.87 4.46 25.48
N GLU A 716 10.00 5.17 26.20
CA GLU A 716 10.40 6.15 27.21
C GLU A 716 11.10 5.49 28.41
N GLU A 717 10.54 4.39 28.93
CA GLU A 717 11.14 3.59 30.00
C GLU A 717 12.53 3.06 29.61
N LEU A 718 12.67 2.51 28.38
CA LEU A 718 13.95 2.07 27.84
C LEU A 718 14.95 3.23 27.74
N GLY A 719 14.52 4.40 27.26
CA GLY A 719 15.35 5.60 27.20
C GLY A 719 15.86 6.06 28.57
N LEU A 720 15.04 5.93 29.62
CA LEU A 720 15.46 6.20 31.00
C LEU A 720 16.46 5.16 31.51
N VAL A 721 16.26 3.87 31.21
CA VAL A 721 17.20 2.79 31.59
C VAL A 721 18.55 2.97 30.88
N THR A 722 18.56 3.27 29.58
CA THR A 722 19.79 3.55 28.81
C THR A 722 20.58 4.72 29.40
N LYS A 723 19.91 5.82 29.79
CA LYS A 723 20.58 6.96 30.45
C LYS A 723 21.22 6.56 31.78
N ARG A 724 20.56 5.73 32.61
CA ARG A 724 21.15 5.23 33.87
C ARG A 724 22.34 4.30 33.61
N LEU A 725 22.28 3.46 32.57
CA LEU A 725 23.37 2.58 32.19
C LEU A 725 24.62 3.37 31.78
N LEU A 726 24.46 4.43 30.98
CA LEU A 726 25.56 5.31 30.57
C LEU A 726 26.25 5.96 31.78
N VAL A 727 25.48 6.50 32.73
CA VAL A 727 26.05 7.07 33.97
C VAL A 727 26.80 6.01 34.78
N ALA A 728 26.24 4.80 34.92
CA ALA A 728 26.89 3.71 35.64
C ALA A 728 28.18 3.22 34.96
N ASP A 729 28.26 3.24 33.62
CA ASP A 729 29.48 2.88 32.90
C ASP A 729 30.54 3.99 32.95
N GLU A 730 30.15 5.27 32.95
CA GLU A 730 31.05 6.39 33.26
C GLU A 730 31.63 6.28 34.68
N GLU A 731 30.81 5.96 35.68
CA GLU A 731 31.24 5.72 37.05
C GLU A 731 32.19 4.52 37.16
N LYS A 732 31.87 3.41 36.47
CA LYS A 732 32.75 2.25 36.37
C LYS A 732 34.08 2.58 35.70
N CYS A 733 34.11 3.38 34.64
CA CYS A 733 35.35 3.82 34.00
C CYS A 733 36.20 4.67 34.95
N LYS A 734 35.58 5.58 35.73
CA LYS A 734 36.27 6.37 36.77
C LYS A 734 36.85 5.46 37.86
N LEU A 735 36.11 4.46 38.32
CA LEU A 735 36.59 3.47 39.30
C LEU A 735 37.73 2.60 38.77
N LEU A 736 37.69 2.20 37.49
CA LEU A 736 38.78 1.45 36.85
C LEU A 736 40.06 2.29 36.71
N ALA A 737 39.94 3.59 36.38
CA ALA A 737 41.08 4.50 36.35
C ALA A 737 41.73 4.64 37.73
N VAL A 738 40.93 4.87 38.79
CA VAL A 738 41.42 4.93 40.18
C VAL A 738 42.06 3.60 40.60
N ALA A 739 41.46 2.46 40.24
CA ALA A 739 42.04 1.15 40.53
C ALA A 739 43.41 0.97 39.86
N GLN A 740 43.56 1.38 38.59
CA GLN A 740 44.84 1.35 37.89
C GLN A 740 45.88 2.26 38.56
N GLU A 741 45.53 3.51 38.87
CA GLU A 741 46.41 4.44 39.60
C GLU A 741 46.88 3.86 40.94
N THR A 742 45.99 3.20 41.69
CA THR A 742 46.38 2.54 42.95
C THR A 742 47.29 1.33 42.73
N GLN A 743 47.09 0.56 41.65
CA GLN A 743 47.95 -0.58 41.31
C GLN A 743 49.35 -0.12 40.87
N ASP A 744 49.44 0.97 40.12
CA ASP A 744 50.71 1.57 39.69
C ASP A 744 51.46 2.15 40.89
N ALA A 745 50.76 2.84 41.80
CA ALA A 745 51.32 3.36 43.05
C ALA A 745 51.81 2.23 43.99
N LEU A 746 51.06 1.13 44.11
CA LEU A 746 51.49 -0.05 44.86
C LEU A 746 52.74 -0.69 44.24
N SER A 747 52.80 -0.77 42.91
CA SER A 747 53.95 -1.33 42.18
C SER A 747 55.21 -0.47 42.37
N LEU A 748 55.07 0.85 42.33
CA LEU A 748 56.14 1.81 42.65
C LEU A 748 56.61 1.69 44.10
N MET A 749 55.67 1.56 45.05
CA MET A 749 55.99 1.35 46.46
C MET A 749 56.76 0.03 46.68
N GLU A 750 56.34 -1.05 46.01
CA GLU A 750 57.02 -2.35 46.10
C GLU A 750 58.44 -2.29 45.54
N GLU A 751 58.67 -1.60 44.42
CA GLU A 751 60.02 -1.37 43.88
C GLU A 751 60.90 -0.61 44.89
N SER A 752 60.37 0.46 45.51
CA SER A 752 61.11 1.21 46.53
C SER A 752 61.44 0.35 47.76
N ALA A 753 60.51 -0.50 48.19
CA ALA A 753 60.72 -1.42 49.31
C ALA A 753 61.75 -2.52 48.99
N ARG A 754 61.74 -3.04 47.75
CA ARG A 754 62.76 -3.98 47.26
C ARG A 754 64.13 -3.30 47.17
N GLN A 755 64.20 -2.04 46.76
CA GLN A 755 65.45 -1.27 46.76
C GLN A 755 65.98 -0.97 48.17
N HIS A 756 65.11 -0.58 49.11
CA HIS A 756 65.50 -0.42 50.52
C HIS A 756 65.96 -1.73 51.16
N ARG A 757 65.37 -2.87 50.80
CA ARG A 757 65.87 -4.19 51.24
C ARG A 757 67.29 -4.44 50.73
N ARG A 758 67.56 -4.25 49.43
CA ARG A 758 68.93 -4.35 48.87
C ARG A 758 69.93 -3.42 49.58
N GLN A 759 69.52 -2.21 49.94
CA GLN A 759 70.35 -1.28 50.73
C GLN A 759 70.62 -1.82 52.14
N MET A 760 69.61 -2.36 52.83
CA MET A 760 69.78 -3.00 54.14
C MET A 760 70.70 -4.22 54.07
N ASP A 761 70.53 -5.09 53.07
CA ASP A 761 71.39 -6.28 52.89
C ASP A 761 72.86 -5.87 52.67
N SER A 762 73.11 -4.81 51.90
CA SER A 762 74.45 -4.23 51.73
C SER A 762 75.02 -3.66 53.04
N ILE A 763 74.21 -2.96 53.84
CA ILE A 763 74.61 -2.47 55.17
C ILE A 763 74.93 -3.63 56.12
N ILE A 764 74.14 -4.71 56.09
CA ILE A 764 74.38 -5.92 56.90
C ILE A 764 75.70 -6.59 56.50
N SER A 765 76.02 -6.69 55.21
CA SER A 765 77.33 -7.19 54.74
C SER A 765 78.47 -6.33 55.27
N LEU A 766 78.37 -5.00 55.14
CA LEU A 766 79.38 -4.06 55.65
C LEU A 766 79.57 -4.16 57.17
N ILE A 767 78.49 -4.33 57.94
CA ILE A 767 78.56 -4.53 59.40
C ILE A 767 79.23 -5.87 59.75
N HIS A 768 78.98 -6.92 58.97
CA HIS A 768 79.59 -8.23 59.16
C HIS A 768 81.09 -8.23 58.83
N GLU A 769 81.49 -7.58 57.73
CA GLU A 769 82.89 -7.33 57.37
C GLU A 769 83.61 -6.51 58.45
N LEU A 770 82.99 -5.43 58.93
CA LEU A 770 83.55 -4.58 59.99
C LEU A 770 83.71 -5.35 61.31
N SER A 771 82.73 -6.18 61.67
CA SER A 771 82.76 -7.01 62.88
C SER A 771 83.88 -8.06 62.79
N THR A 772 84.06 -8.69 61.64
CA THR A 772 85.16 -9.63 61.39
C THR A 772 86.51 -8.91 61.54
N ALA A 773 86.68 -7.74 60.91
CA ALA A 773 87.89 -6.92 61.03
C ALA A 773 88.16 -6.46 62.48
N PHE A 774 87.12 -6.22 63.28
CA PHE A 774 87.22 -5.88 64.69
C PHE A 774 87.71 -7.07 65.55
N PHE A 775 87.14 -8.26 65.38
CA PHE A 775 87.61 -9.47 66.07
C PHE A 775 89.08 -9.79 65.73
N ASP A 776 89.45 -9.61 64.47
CA ASP A 776 90.82 -9.72 63.97
C ASP A 776 91.78 -8.72 64.65
N PHE A 777 91.32 -7.49 64.88
CA PHE A 777 92.07 -6.47 65.61
C PHE A 777 92.18 -6.80 67.10
N GLU A 778 91.09 -7.24 67.74
CA GLU A 778 91.06 -7.65 69.15
C GLU A 778 92.03 -8.82 69.40
N GLY A 779 92.03 -9.83 68.53
CA GLY A 779 92.97 -10.95 68.59
C GLY A 779 94.43 -10.49 68.53
N ARG A 780 94.78 -9.65 67.55
CA ARG A 780 96.15 -9.08 67.42
C ARG A 780 96.54 -8.22 68.63
N ALA A 781 95.60 -7.45 69.18
CA ALA A 781 95.84 -6.64 70.37
C ALA A 781 96.07 -7.51 71.62
N LEU A 782 95.30 -8.58 71.80
CA LEU A 782 95.47 -9.54 72.89
C LEU A 782 96.81 -10.29 72.80
N GLU A 783 97.24 -10.71 71.60
CA GLU A 783 98.56 -11.33 71.39
C GLU A 783 99.71 -10.39 71.75
N ASP A 784 99.66 -9.12 71.32
CA ASP A 784 100.67 -8.11 71.65
C ASP A 784 100.70 -7.79 73.16
N ILE A 785 99.53 -7.62 73.79
CA ILE A 785 99.42 -7.46 75.25
C ILE A 785 100.02 -8.67 75.99
N TRP A 786 99.71 -9.89 75.55
CA TRP A 786 100.22 -11.11 76.16
C TRP A 786 101.74 -11.24 76.00
N GLY A 787 102.27 -10.96 74.81
CA GLY A 787 103.71 -10.92 74.53
C GLY A 787 104.46 -9.87 75.38
N LYS A 788 103.89 -8.67 75.53
CA LYS A 788 104.41 -7.62 76.43
C LYS A 788 104.40 -8.07 77.90
N ASN A 789 103.33 -8.70 78.36
CA ASN A 789 103.23 -9.22 79.72
C ASN A 789 104.25 -10.36 79.98
N LEU A 790 104.45 -11.26 79.00
CA LEU A 790 105.48 -12.31 79.08
C LEU A 790 106.89 -11.72 79.22
N ARG A 791 107.21 -10.66 78.43
CA ARG A 791 108.47 -9.92 78.54
C ARG A 791 108.64 -9.26 79.91
N LEU A 792 107.58 -8.62 80.43
CA LEU A 792 107.59 -8.00 81.76
C LEU A 792 107.82 -9.05 82.87
N LYS A 793 107.17 -10.21 82.77
CA LYS A 793 107.34 -11.32 83.73
C LYS A 793 108.77 -11.87 83.72
N ASN A 794 109.40 -11.98 82.55
CA ASN A 794 110.82 -12.36 82.43
C ASN A 794 111.74 -11.30 83.08
N LEU A 795 111.52 -10.01 82.83
CA LEU A 795 112.27 -8.93 83.49
C LEU A 795 112.12 -8.97 85.02
N SER A 796 110.91 -9.24 85.54
CA SER A 796 110.68 -9.42 86.98
C SER A 796 111.48 -10.59 87.58
N CYS A 797 111.57 -11.72 86.86
CA CYS A 797 112.45 -12.84 87.23
C CYS A 797 113.94 -12.46 87.23
N GLN A 798 114.39 -11.59 86.32
CA GLN A 798 115.77 -11.11 86.30
C GLN A 798 116.06 -10.15 87.48
N VAL A 799 115.16 -9.22 87.77
CA VAL A 799 115.27 -8.28 88.90
C VAL A 799 115.30 -9.01 90.24
N SER A 800 114.43 -10.01 90.43
CA SER A 800 114.43 -10.83 91.67
C SER A 800 115.71 -11.67 91.83
N SER A 801 116.27 -12.20 90.74
CA SER A 801 117.59 -12.84 90.75
C SER A 801 118.72 -11.87 91.13
N LEU A 802 118.69 -10.64 90.60
CA LEU A 802 119.65 -9.59 90.93
C LEU A 802 119.53 -9.15 92.40
N ALA A 803 118.31 -8.98 92.92
CA ALA A 803 118.06 -8.71 94.33
C ALA A 803 118.59 -9.83 95.24
N GLY A 804 118.48 -11.10 94.82
CA GLY A 804 119.10 -12.24 95.51
C GLY A 804 120.64 -12.14 95.59
N LYS A 805 121.29 -11.72 94.49
CA LYS A 805 122.75 -11.49 94.45
C LYS A 805 123.16 -10.31 95.35
N ALA A 806 122.44 -9.19 95.28
CA ALA A 806 122.69 -8.01 96.11
C ALA A 806 122.55 -8.33 97.62
N ASN A 807 121.52 -9.10 98.00
CA ASN A 807 121.33 -9.54 99.39
C ASN A 807 122.45 -10.47 99.89
N LYS A 808 123.02 -11.34 99.03
CA LYS A 808 124.24 -12.08 99.37
C LYS A 808 125.41 -11.12 99.62
N LEU A 809 125.67 -10.19 98.72
CA LEU A 809 126.77 -9.22 98.82
C LEU A 809 126.68 -8.39 100.12
N ARG A 810 125.48 -7.89 100.45
CA ARG A 810 125.20 -7.15 101.69
C ARG A 810 125.49 -7.98 102.95
N ARG A 811 125.13 -9.28 102.97
CA ARG A 811 125.47 -10.19 104.08
C ARG A 811 126.99 -10.38 104.22
N THR A 812 127.71 -10.52 103.11
CA THR A 812 129.18 -10.63 103.13
C THR A 812 129.83 -9.36 103.64
N GLY A 813 129.35 -8.17 103.23
CA GLY A 813 129.83 -6.87 103.73
C GLY A 813 129.63 -6.71 105.24
N LEU A 814 128.46 -7.11 105.77
CA LEU A 814 128.19 -7.13 107.22
C LEU A 814 129.15 -8.05 108.00
N LEU A 815 129.48 -9.22 107.45
CA LEU A 815 130.45 -10.15 108.07
C LEU A 815 131.87 -9.56 108.11
N TYR A 816 132.31 -8.87 107.04
CA TYR A 816 133.59 -8.17 107.04
C TYR A 816 133.61 -7.01 108.05
N LYS A 817 132.53 -6.22 108.13
CA LYS A 817 132.38 -5.14 109.12
C LYS A 817 132.52 -5.67 110.56
N GLN A 818 131.75 -6.69 110.95
CA GLN A 818 131.85 -7.29 112.30
C GLN A 818 133.24 -7.86 112.62
N ARG A 819 133.94 -8.41 111.61
CA ARG A 819 135.31 -8.93 111.80
C ARG A 819 136.33 -7.80 111.99
N LEU A 820 136.12 -6.65 111.34
CA LEU A 820 136.94 -5.45 111.52
C LEU A 820 136.70 -4.82 112.90
N GLU A 821 135.44 -4.62 113.28
CA GLU A 821 135.03 -4.06 114.58
C GLU A 821 135.63 -4.86 115.75
N ARG A 822 135.60 -6.21 115.66
CA ARG A 822 136.19 -7.08 116.69
C ARG A 822 137.70 -6.87 116.84
N LYS A 823 138.44 -6.76 115.74
CA LYS A 823 139.89 -6.45 115.76
C LYS A 823 140.18 -5.08 116.39
N CYS A 824 139.33 -4.08 116.16
CA CYS A 824 139.47 -2.77 116.79
C CYS A 824 139.26 -2.84 118.31
N CYS A 825 138.28 -3.62 118.79
CA CYS A 825 138.07 -3.86 120.21
C CYS A 825 139.24 -4.61 120.87
N ASP A 826 139.84 -5.57 120.18
CA ASP A 826 141.01 -6.31 120.68
C ASP A 826 142.26 -5.39 120.77
N LEU A 827 142.44 -4.50 119.79
CA LEU A 827 143.47 -3.45 119.80
C LEU A 827 143.31 -2.47 120.98
N GLN A 828 142.10 -1.95 121.21
CA GLN A 828 141.83 -1.03 122.34
C GLN A 828 142.10 -1.68 123.70
N LYS A 829 141.89 -2.99 123.85
CA LYS A 829 142.23 -3.71 125.08
C LYS A 829 143.74 -3.84 125.29
N ALA A 830 144.49 -4.16 124.23
CA ALA A 830 145.95 -4.22 124.31
C ALA A 830 146.57 -2.86 124.62
N GLU A 831 146.02 -1.78 124.05
CA GLU A 831 146.45 -0.41 124.30
C GLU A 831 146.22 0.01 125.77
N ALA A 832 145.08 -0.39 126.36
CA ALA A 832 144.77 -0.15 127.77
C ALA A 832 145.69 -0.93 128.75
N GLU A 833 146.07 -2.18 128.43
CA GLU A 833 147.02 -2.94 129.26
C GLU A 833 148.44 -2.35 129.24
N VAL A 834 148.88 -1.82 128.10
CA VAL A 834 150.19 -1.15 127.98
C VAL A 834 150.21 0.19 128.74
N CYS A 835 149.11 0.97 128.69
CA CYS A 835 149.04 2.25 129.39
C CYS A 835 149.04 2.14 130.94
N CYS A 836 148.52 1.06 131.52
CA CYS A 836 148.43 0.91 132.98
C CYS A 836 149.77 0.59 133.69
N ASN A 837 150.81 0.15 132.97
CA ASN A 837 152.09 -0.26 133.57
C ASN A 837 153.20 0.81 133.55
N PHE A 838 152.97 2.00 132.96
CA PHE A 838 154.07 2.89 132.54
C PHE A 838 154.09 4.30 133.17
N TYR A 839 153.42 4.53 134.32
CA TYR A 839 153.37 5.87 134.93
C TYR A 839 153.68 5.97 136.44
N ILE A 840 154.58 5.13 136.96
CA ILE A 840 155.50 5.53 138.04
C ILE A 840 156.89 4.91 137.79
N PHE A 841 157.68 5.48 136.86
CA PHE A 841 159.13 5.74 137.03
C PHE A 841 159.72 6.46 135.79
N TRP A 842 160.11 7.74 135.96
CA TRP A 842 160.93 8.56 135.03
C TRP A 842 160.35 8.84 133.62
N GLY A 843 160.76 9.87 132.89
CA GLY A 843 161.66 10.98 133.21
C GLY A 843 162.39 11.57 131.98
N CYS A 844 162.11 12.84 131.66
CA CYS A 844 162.80 13.75 130.72
C CYS A 844 162.60 13.65 129.18
N SER A 845 162.57 14.85 128.59
CA SER A 845 162.73 15.31 127.19
C SER A 845 161.79 14.89 126.05
N ASP A 846 160.97 15.87 125.66
CA ASP A 846 160.89 16.52 124.33
C ASP A 846 160.56 15.73 123.05
N ILE A 847 159.82 16.45 122.18
CA ILE A 847 159.44 16.11 120.79
C ILE A 847 158.24 15.14 120.67
N TRP A 848 157.02 15.71 120.66
CA TRP A 848 156.00 15.33 119.66
C TRP A 848 154.94 16.42 119.35
N ILE A 849 155.32 17.69 119.43
CA ILE A 849 154.56 18.79 118.81
C ILE A 849 154.86 18.76 117.31
N LEU A 850 154.18 17.91 116.54
CA LEU A 850 154.12 18.01 115.06
C LEU A 850 153.05 17.15 114.34
N MET A 851 152.37 16.17 114.99
CA MET A 851 151.44 15.25 114.28
C MET A 851 149.94 15.38 114.60
N SER A 852 149.50 16.27 115.50
CA SER A 852 148.06 16.37 115.86
C SER A 852 147.24 17.36 115.01
N CYS A 853 147.88 18.18 114.16
CA CYS A 853 147.16 19.06 113.22
C CYS A 853 146.68 18.37 111.92
N GLY A 854 147.05 17.11 111.68
CA GLY A 854 146.73 16.40 110.43
C GLY A 854 145.34 15.76 110.37
N LEU A 855 144.78 15.31 111.51
CA LEU A 855 143.53 14.52 111.49
C LEU A 855 142.25 15.36 111.31
N SER A 856 142.27 16.66 111.59
CA SER A 856 141.05 17.49 111.50
C SER A 856 140.65 17.86 110.07
N ILE A 857 141.55 17.72 109.09
CA ILE A 857 141.28 18.04 107.68
C ILE A 857 140.77 16.81 106.92
N VAL A 858 141.28 15.60 107.25
CA VAL A 858 140.86 14.35 106.58
C VAL A 858 139.43 13.95 106.93
N LEU A 859 138.97 14.20 108.17
CA LEU A 859 137.59 13.89 108.56
C LEU A 859 136.53 14.79 107.91
N LYS A 860 136.91 15.94 107.35
CA LYS A 860 135.97 16.86 106.71
C LYS A 860 135.79 16.57 105.21
N CYS A 861 136.85 16.13 104.53
CA CYS A 861 136.75 15.69 103.13
C CYS A 861 135.95 14.38 102.95
N LEU A 862 135.93 13.48 103.95
CA LEU A 862 135.19 12.20 103.88
C LEU A 862 133.69 12.30 104.18
N LEU A 863 133.20 13.46 104.65
CA LEU A 863 131.77 13.69 104.87
C LEU A 863 131.11 14.40 103.67
N ASP A 864 131.81 15.36 103.05
CA ASP A 864 131.31 16.05 101.86
C ASP A 864 131.28 15.14 100.61
N GLU A 865 132.03 14.03 100.60
CA GLU A 865 132.00 13.00 99.53
C GLU A 865 130.85 11.98 99.71
N PHE A 866 130.13 12.00 100.85
CA PHE A 866 129.01 11.08 101.12
C PHE A 866 127.63 11.66 100.70
N ASP A 867 127.44 12.98 100.77
CA ASP A 867 126.21 13.64 100.31
C ASP A 867 126.14 13.81 98.77
N ALA A 868 127.27 13.70 98.08
CA ALA A 868 127.35 13.79 96.61
C ALA A 868 126.89 12.52 95.84
N ILE A 869 126.61 11.41 96.55
CA ILE A 869 126.28 10.10 95.94
C ILE A 869 124.77 9.77 96.02
N VAL A 870 123.97 10.58 96.74
CA VAL A 870 122.52 10.32 96.95
C VAL A 870 121.62 11.13 96.00
N GLY A 871 122.18 12.05 95.21
CA GLY A 871 121.43 12.96 94.33
C GLY A 871 121.71 12.81 92.84
N PHE A 872 121.32 11.71 92.19
CA PHE A 872 121.14 11.65 90.73
C PHE A 872 120.10 10.59 90.30
N ASP A 873 119.24 10.97 89.34
CA ASP A 873 118.37 10.16 88.47
C ASP A 873 117.40 9.09 89.05
N ILE A 874 116.15 9.50 89.30
CA ILE A 874 114.98 8.88 88.63
C ILE A 874 113.98 9.99 88.24
N LEU A 875 114.21 10.64 87.10
CA LEU A 875 113.20 11.42 86.39
C LEU A 875 113.34 11.14 84.89
N GLY A 876 112.79 10.00 84.46
CA GLY A 876 112.94 9.51 83.09
C GLY A 876 112.02 8.34 82.77
N ALA A 877 111.02 8.61 81.93
CA ALA A 877 110.17 7.66 81.19
C ALA A 877 109.49 6.53 81.98
N ILE A 878 108.17 6.66 82.17
CA ILE A 878 107.19 5.71 81.63
C ILE A 878 105.94 6.51 81.23
N TYR A 879 105.55 6.30 79.98
CA TYR A 879 104.25 6.60 79.39
C TYR A 879 103.52 5.26 79.28
#